data_AF-A0A3B4VEM2-F1
#
_entry.id   AF-A0A3B4VEM2-F1
#
_cell.length_a   1.000
_cell.length_b   1.000
_cell.length_c   1.000
_cell.angle_alpha   90.00
_cell.angle_beta   90.00
_cell.angle_gamma   90.00
#
_symmetry.space_group_name_H-M   'P 1'
#
loop_
_entity.id
_entity.type
_entity.pdbx_description
1 polymer ?
#
loop_
_entity_poly.entity_id
_entity_poly.type
_entity_poly.pdbx_seq_one_letter_code
_entity_poly.pdbx_strand_id
1 'polypeptide(L)'
;MIHVFYSNFCFLIHSEILTYCQRKLKSNLKKKFQCVFEGISKAGNPTLLNQIYTELYIRGRTGEVNDKHEVRQIETASRKPDRPETTTRQEDIFKVSPGRDEPIRRVMTLGVAGIGKTVLTQKFTLDWAEDKANQDIQFTFPFSFRELNVLKEKKFSLVELVHHFFTETKEAGICRFEQYQVVFIFDGLDECRLPLDFHNTEILTDVTESTSVDVLLTNLIRGKLLPSARLWITTRPAAANQIPPDCVDIVTEVRGFTDPQKEEYFRKRFRDEEQASRIISLIKTSRSLHIMCHIPVFCWITATVLKEVLKTREGGELPKTLTEMYIHFLVVQFKLLNVKYHGGAETDPHWSKKNGKMIESLGKLAFEQLQKGNLIFYESDLTECGIDIRAASVYSGIFTQIFKEERGLYQDKVFCFVHLSVQEFLAALHVHLTFINTGVNLMSEQTTSRWTILLRHKATHFYQSVVDKALESPNGHLDLFLRFILGLSLQTNRTLLLGLMTQTASSSESSQKIAQYIKKKIAETPSAEKSINLFHCLNELNDHSLVQETQQSLRSGSLSTDELSPAQWSALVFILLSSEKDLDVFDLKKYSASEEALLRLLPVVKASNKALYVGCNLSERSCEALSSVLSSHSSSLRDLDLSNNDLQDSGVKLLSGGLESPYCTLEGLRLVGCNLSERSCGALSSVLSSQSSSLRDLDLSNNNLRDSGVKLLCTGLESSYCTLECLRFCVCVCVCVCVCVCVCVCVCVFSLSGCLITEEGCASLASALSSKPSHLRELDLSYNQPGDSGVKLLSLGLEDPHWRLDSLRYGQTTRTQSLEICLLSCISCFPVQVHHHERRLISA
;
A
#
# COMPACT_ATOMS: atom_id res chain seq x y z
N MET A 1 -47.56 -6.23 52.68
CA MET A 1 -48.27 -6.11 51.39
C MET A 1 -48.08 -4.71 50.77
N ILE A 2 -48.53 -3.62 51.40
CA ILE A 2 -48.37 -2.24 50.88
C ILE A 2 -46.91 -1.89 50.53
N HIS A 3 -45.94 -2.23 51.38
CA HIS A 3 -44.50 -2.01 51.12
C HIS A 3 -43.99 -2.72 49.85
N VAL A 4 -44.52 -3.91 49.53
CA VAL A 4 -44.16 -4.67 48.31
C VAL A 4 -44.79 -4.03 47.08
N PHE A 5 -46.03 -3.57 47.20
CA PHE A 5 -46.70 -2.78 46.15
C PHE A 5 -45.96 -1.47 45.87
N TYR A 6 -45.57 -0.71 46.90
CA TYR A 6 -44.80 0.53 46.74
C TYR A 6 -43.42 0.26 46.11
N SER A 7 -42.72 -0.79 46.55
CA SER A 7 -41.42 -1.19 45.99
C SER A 7 -41.55 -1.57 44.50
N ASN A 8 -42.55 -2.38 44.14
CA ASN A 8 -42.79 -2.77 42.75
C ASN A 8 -43.25 -1.59 41.88
N PHE A 9 -44.05 -0.67 42.42
CA PHE A 9 -44.54 0.51 41.71
C PHE A 9 -43.42 1.53 41.45
N CYS A 10 -42.56 1.79 42.45
CA CYS A 10 -41.34 2.59 42.27
C CYS A 10 -40.37 1.92 41.28
N PHE A 11 -40.23 0.59 41.32
CA PHE A 11 -39.40 -0.15 40.37
C PHE A 11 -39.91 -0.05 38.93
N LEU A 12 -41.23 -0.17 38.72
CA LEU A 12 -41.87 0.03 37.41
C LEU A 12 -41.64 1.44 36.87
N ILE A 13 -41.90 2.48 37.69
CA ILE A 13 -41.68 3.88 37.29
C ILE A 13 -40.20 4.14 36.95
N HIS A 14 -39.27 3.62 37.76
CA HIS A 14 -37.83 3.78 37.51
C HIS A 14 -37.40 3.06 36.22
N SER A 15 -37.97 1.88 35.94
CA SER A 15 -37.76 1.13 34.69
C SER A 15 -38.32 1.87 33.47
N GLU A 16 -39.48 2.51 33.57
CA GLU A 16 -40.06 3.32 32.49
C GLU A 16 -39.23 4.59 32.22
N ILE A 17 -38.82 5.32 33.26
CA ILE A 17 -37.95 6.50 33.15
C ILE A 17 -36.60 6.11 32.52
N LEU A 18 -35.99 5.01 32.95
CA LEU A 18 -34.75 4.49 32.38
C LEU A 18 -34.90 4.16 30.89
N THR A 19 -35.98 3.45 30.53
CA THR A 19 -36.29 3.08 29.13
C THR A 19 -36.54 4.32 28.27
N TYR A 20 -37.25 5.33 28.80
CA TYR A 20 -37.48 6.61 28.13
C TYR A 20 -36.17 7.37 27.89
N CYS A 21 -35.32 7.48 28.92
CA CYS A 21 -34.00 8.12 28.83
C CYS A 21 -33.12 7.43 27.78
N GLN A 22 -33.04 6.10 27.82
CA GLN A 22 -32.27 5.31 26.84
C GLN A 22 -32.78 5.53 25.41
N ARG A 23 -34.10 5.51 25.18
CA ARG A 23 -34.68 5.81 23.85
C ARG A 23 -34.36 7.23 23.38
N LYS A 24 -34.42 8.23 24.27
CA LYS A 24 -34.11 9.63 23.92
C LYS A 24 -32.62 9.81 23.61
N LEU A 25 -31.74 9.23 24.41
CA LEU A 25 -30.28 9.21 24.19
C LEU A 25 -29.92 8.48 22.89
N LYS A 26 -30.43 7.26 22.66
CA LYS A 26 -30.25 6.52 21.39
C LYS A 26 -30.76 7.33 20.19
N SER A 27 -31.94 7.96 20.29
CA SER A 27 -32.48 8.85 19.24
C SER A 27 -31.55 10.03 18.91
N ASN A 28 -30.97 10.69 19.92
CA ASN A 28 -30.14 11.85 19.72
C ASN A 28 -28.71 11.49 19.26
N LEU A 29 -28.13 10.39 19.76
CA LEU A 29 -26.88 9.83 19.23
C LEU A 29 -27.03 9.32 17.80
N LYS A 30 -28.16 8.68 17.48
CA LYS A 30 -28.52 8.33 16.10
C LYS A 30 -28.54 9.58 15.22
N LYS A 31 -29.23 10.66 15.62
CA LYS A 31 -29.19 11.93 14.87
C LYS A 31 -27.78 12.52 14.74
N LYS A 32 -26.92 12.43 15.78
CA LYS A 32 -25.53 12.95 15.75
C LYS A 32 -24.64 12.17 14.77
N PHE A 33 -24.81 10.84 14.63
CA PHE A 33 -23.87 9.97 13.90
C PHE A 33 -24.44 9.22 12.68
N GLN A 34 -25.74 9.29 12.41
CA GLN A 34 -26.36 8.65 11.24
C GLN A 34 -25.81 9.19 9.91
N CYS A 35 -25.31 10.43 9.88
CA CYS A 35 -24.79 11.09 8.69
C CYS A 35 -23.30 11.39 8.85
N VAL A 36 -22.48 11.07 7.84
CA VAL A 36 -21.08 11.48 7.82
C VAL A 36 -20.98 12.87 7.20
N PHE A 37 -20.31 13.78 7.91
CA PHE A 37 -20.01 15.11 7.39
C PHE A 37 -18.84 15.06 6.40
N GLU A 38 -19.12 14.55 5.19
CA GLU A 38 -18.25 14.63 4.01
C GLU A 38 -18.18 16.08 3.44
N GLY A 39 -18.37 17.11 4.26
CA GLY A 39 -18.43 18.52 3.86
C GLY A 39 -19.84 19.07 3.64
N ILE A 40 -19.97 20.00 2.70
CA ILE A 40 -21.20 20.76 2.48
C ILE A 40 -22.31 19.86 1.91
N SER A 41 -23.27 19.48 2.75
CA SER A 41 -24.50 18.86 2.30
C SER A 41 -25.23 19.78 1.29
N LYS A 42 -25.53 19.24 0.11
CA LYS A 42 -26.61 19.80 -0.71
C LYS A 42 -27.89 19.66 0.10
N ALA A 43 -28.67 20.74 0.21
CA ALA A 43 -29.96 20.69 0.88
C ALA A 43 -30.82 19.59 0.23
N GLY A 44 -31.15 18.54 0.99
CA GLY A 44 -32.00 17.43 0.55
C GLY A 44 -31.41 16.01 0.60
N ASN A 45 -30.08 15.80 0.62
CA ASN A 45 -29.51 14.43 0.62
C ASN A 45 -28.25 14.30 1.49
N PRO A 46 -28.36 13.90 2.78
CA PRO A 46 -27.21 13.55 3.61
C PRO A 46 -26.66 12.15 3.26
N THR A 47 -25.33 11.98 3.31
CA THR A 47 -24.69 10.67 3.14
C THR A 47 -24.79 9.88 4.44
N LEU A 48 -25.55 8.79 4.44
CA LEU A 48 -25.75 7.94 5.62
C LEU A 48 -24.48 7.11 5.90
N LEU A 49 -24.00 7.11 7.15
CA LEU A 49 -22.82 6.35 7.58
C LEU A 49 -22.92 4.87 7.17
N ASN A 50 -24.06 4.24 7.45
CA ASN A 50 -24.31 2.83 7.11
C ASN A 50 -24.26 2.51 5.60
N GLN A 51 -24.38 3.50 4.70
CA GLN A 51 -24.30 3.26 3.25
C GLN A 51 -22.86 3.29 2.72
N ILE A 52 -21.98 4.10 3.33
CA ILE A 52 -20.59 4.28 2.89
C ILE A 52 -19.57 3.59 3.80
N TYR A 53 -19.97 3.17 5.01
CA TYR A 53 -19.08 2.50 5.95
C TYR A 53 -18.56 1.20 5.34
N THR A 54 -17.25 1.08 5.35
CA THR A 54 -16.48 -0.11 4.95
C THR A 54 -15.75 -0.56 6.22
N GLU A 55 -15.83 -1.85 6.55
CA GLU A 55 -15.31 -2.37 7.82
C GLU A 55 -13.79 -2.14 7.90
N LEU A 56 -13.31 -1.67 9.05
CA LEU A 56 -11.89 -1.37 9.25
C LEU A 56 -11.18 -2.57 9.87
N TYR A 57 -10.00 -2.91 9.36
CA TYR A 57 -9.17 -3.94 9.96
C TYR A 57 -8.58 -3.46 11.29
N ILE A 58 -8.93 -4.14 12.40
CA ILE A 58 -8.44 -3.88 13.75
C ILE A 58 -7.67 -5.10 14.26
N ARG A 59 -6.47 -4.85 14.78
CA ARG A 59 -5.56 -5.85 15.35
C ARG A 59 -5.41 -5.64 16.86
N GLY A 60 -5.52 -6.69 17.66
CA GLY A 60 -5.07 -6.70 19.06
C GLY A 60 -3.54 -6.76 19.16
N ARG A 61 -2.93 -5.99 20.08
CA ARG A 61 -1.47 -5.84 20.15
C ARG A 61 -0.93 -5.75 21.57
N THR A 62 0.18 -6.45 21.80
CA THR A 62 1.01 -6.34 23.02
C THR A 62 2.24 -5.47 22.76
N GLY A 63 2.43 -4.38 23.50
CA GLY A 63 3.78 -3.86 23.80
C GLY A 63 4.22 -2.52 23.18
N GLU A 64 4.50 -2.43 21.87
CA GLU A 64 5.52 -1.47 21.38
C GLU A 64 4.98 -0.24 20.62
N VAL A 65 4.79 0.91 21.25
CA VAL A 65 4.38 2.16 20.55
C VAL A 65 5.40 2.54 19.45
N ASN A 66 4.91 2.93 18.26
CA ASN A 66 5.75 3.25 17.09
C ASN A 66 5.61 4.71 16.70
N ASP A 67 6.65 5.50 16.92
CA ASP A 67 6.64 6.98 16.80
C ASP A 67 6.92 7.51 15.38
N LYS A 68 6.97 6.64 14.37
CA LYS A 68 7.21 7.02 12.97
C LYS A 68 6.05 7.81 12.38
N HIS A 69 6.34 8.73 11.46
CA HIS A 69 5.31 9.52 10.77
C HIS A 69 4.36 8.65 9.94
N GLU A 70 3.16 9.15 9.73
CA GLU A 70 2.01 8.42 9.19
C GLU A 70 2.31 7.77 7.84
N VAL A 71 2.95 8.52 6.94
CA VAL A 71 3.38 8.06 5.62
C VAL A 71 4.31 6.84 5.71
N ARG A 72 5.30 6.87 6.61
CA ARG A 72 6.21 5.72 6.84
C ARG A 72 5.47 4.52 7.40
N GLN A 73 4.41 4.72 8.18
CA GLN A 73 3.57 3.61 8.68
C GLN A 73 2.74 2.97 7.57
N ILE A 74 2.12 3.76 6.66
CA ILE A 74 1.42 3.25 5.46
C ILE A 74 2.35 2.36 4.64
N GLU A 75 3.53 2.89 4.30
CA GLU A 75 4.49 2.18 3.45
C GLU A 75 5.13 0.97 4.14
N THR A 76 5.18 0.95 5.48
CA THR A 76 5.60 -0.22 6.25
C THR A 76 4.49 -1.27 6.30
N ALA A 77 3.22 -0.85 6.40
CA ALA A 77 2.07 -1.74 6.38
C ALA A 77 1.97 -2.45 5.02
N SER A 78 2.14 -1.74 3.90
CA SER A 78 2.14 -2.32 2.55
C SER A 78 3.33 -3.24 2.24
N ARG A 79 4.36 -3.29 3.11
CA ARG A 79 5.50 -4.21 3.01
C ARG A 79 5.34 -5.49 3.85
N LYS A 80 4.43 -5.53 4.81
CA LYS A 80 4.25 -6.72 5.66
C LYS A 80 3.48 -7.79 4.87
N PRO A 81 3.99 -9.02 4.76
CA PRO A 81 3.23 -10.10 4.13
C PRO A 81 1.98 -10.40 4.96
N ASP A 82 0.89 -10.76 4.29
CA ASP A 82 -0.33 -11.28 4.92
C ASP A 82 -0.01 -12.55 5.72
N ARG A 83 0.22 -12.37 7.02
CA ARG A 83 0.08 -13.45 8.00
C ARG A 83 -1.41 -13.52 8.37
N PRO A 84 -1.98 -14.73 8.58
CA PRO A 84 -3.29 -14.86 9.19
C PRO A 84 -3.17 -14.40 10.65
N GLU A 85 -3.47 -13.12 10.89
CA GLU A 85 -3.46 -12.50 12.21
C GLU A 85 -4.88 -12.43 12.77
N THR A 86 -5.01 -12.58 14.09
CA THR A 86 -6.30 -12.53 14.78
C THR A 86 -6.93 -11.13 14.65
N THR A 87 -7.97 -11.05 13.83
CA THR A 87 -8.81 -9.88 13.68
C THR A 87 -9.76 -9.74 14.88
N THR A 88 -9.96 -8.51 15.34
CA THR A 88 -10.98 -8.20 16.35
C THR A 88 -12.05 -7.33 15.70
N ARG A 89 -13.30 -7.80 15.66
CA ARG A 89 -14.41 -6.95 15.18
C ARG A 89 -14.68 -5.83 16.18
N GLN A 90 -15.25 -4.73 15.72
CA GLN A 90 -15.67 -3.61 16.59
C GLN A 90 -16.64 -4.06 17.71
N GLU A 91 -17.42 -5.12 17.46
CA GLU A 91 -18.42 -5.72 18.36
C GLU A 91 -17.79 -6.61 19.44
N ASP A 92 -16.51 -6.96 19.28
CA ASP A 92 -15.76 -7.85 20.17
C ASP A 92 -14.70 -7.08 20.98
N ILE A 93 -14.64 -5.75 20.86
CA ILE A 93 -13.53 -4.94 21.38
C ILE A 93 -13.36 -4.99 22.92
N PHE A 94 -14.44 -5.28 23.64
CA PHE A 94 -14.46 -5.50 25.09
C PHE A 94 -14.62 -6.98 25.50
N LYS A 95 -14.64 -7.92 24.53
CA LYS A 95 -14.78 -9.35 24.81
C LYS A 95 -13.42 -9.97 25.12
N VAL A 96 -13.40 -10.85 26.12
CA VAL A 96 -12.18 -11.46 26.63
C VAL A 96 -11.60 -12.44 25.60
N SER A 97 -10.30 -12.31 25.31
CA SER A 97 -9.58 -13.21 24.40
C SER A 97 -9.44 -14.60 25.02
N PRO A 98 -9.44 -15.70 24.24
CA PRO A 98 -9.24 -17.04 24.79
C PRO A 98 -7.93 -17.14 25.57
N GLY A 99 -8.00 -17.40 26.87
CA GLY A 99 -6.83 -17.52 27.76
C GLY A 99 -6.52 -16.33 28.68
N ARG A 100 -7.38 -15.30 28.76
CA ARG A 100 -7.38 -14.33 29.88
C ARG A 100 -8.58 -14.58 30.79
N ASP A 101 -8.38 -14.48 32.10
CA ASP A 101 -9.46 -14.55 33.10
C ASP A 101 -9.90 -13.17 33.62
N GLU A 102 -9.13 -12.11 33.33
CA GLU A 102 -9.42 -10.74 33.80
C GLU A 102 -10.35 -9.96 32.84
N PRO A 103 -11.35 -9.23 33.35
CA PRO A 103 -12.27 -8.44 32.55
C PRO A 103 -11.61 -7.19 31.96
N ILE A 104 -11.85 -6.94 30.67
CA ILE A 104 -11.30 -5.78 29.95
C ILE A 104 -12.11 -4.53 30.31
N ARG A 105 -11.49 -3.55 30.98
CA ARG A 105 -12.08 -2.25 31.27
C ARG A 105 -11.65 -1.18 30.27
N ARG A 106 -10.35 -1.14 29.92
CA ARG A 106 -9.70 0.00 29.26
C ARG A 106 -9.04 -0.44 27.95
N VAL A 107 -9.63 -0.01 26.84
CA VAL A 107 -9.12 -0.25 25.48
C VAL A 107 -8.51 1.05 24.95
N MET A 108 -7.26 0.99 24.47
CA MET A 108 -6.65 2.06 23.68
C MET A 108 -6.53 1.63 22.21
N THR A 109 -7.12 2.38 21.30
CA THR A 109 -7.01 2.14 19.84
C THR A 109 -6.05 3.14 19.20
N LEU A 110 -4.95 2.61 18.69
CA LEU A 110 -3.93 3.32 17.93
C LEU A 110 -4.27 3.37 16.44
N GLY A 111 -3.78 4.40 15.77
CA GLY A 111 -3.74 4.46 14.32
C GLY A 111 -3.34 5.84 13.83
N VAL A 112 -2.83 5.93 12.61
CA VAL A 112 -2.49 7.21 11.95
C VAL A 112 -3.71 8.13 11.79
N ALA A 113 -3.53 9.42 11.48
CA ALA A 113 -4.66 10.29 11.14
C ALA A 113 -5.40 9.74 9.91
N GLY A 114 -6.69 10.08 9.80
CA GLY A 114 -7.52 9.71 8.65
C GLY A 114 -7.86 8.22 8.51
N ILE A 115 -7.24 7.34 9.30
CA ILE A 115 -7.40 5.87 9.25
C ILE A 115 -8.81 5.39 9.62
N GLY A 116 -9.65 6.28 10.15
CA GLY A 116 -11.05 6.02 10.47
C GLY A 116 -11.35 5.82 11.97
N LYS A 117 -10.43 6.12 12.90
CA LYS A 117 -10.66 5.99 14.37
C LYS A 117 -11.97 6.63 14.83
N THR A 118 -12.21 7.90 14.46
CA THR A 118 -13.46 8.63 14.74
C THR A 118 -14.68 8.00 14.06
N VAL A 119 -14.53 7.51 12.83
CA VAL A 119 -15.64 6.87 12.08
C VAL A 119 -16.01 5.52 12.72
N LEU A 120 -15.02 4.81 13.27
CA LEU A 120 -15.19 3.56 14.00
C LEU A 120 -15.97 3.77 15.32
N THR A 121 -15.58 4.76 16.13
CA THR A 121 -16.30 5.08 17.38
C THR A 121 -17.72 5.59 17.12
N GLN A 122 -17.90 6.38 16.05
CA GLN A 122 -19.22 6.78 15.55
C GLN A 122 -20.07 5.58 15.10
N LYS A 123 -19.48 4.63 14.35
CA LYS A 123 -20.19 3.43 13.87
C LYS A 123 -20.62 2.53 15.02
N PHE A 124 -19.73 2.25 15.99
CA PHE A 124 -20.05 1.50 17.20
C PHE A 124 -21.23 2.14 17.97
N THR A 125 -21.20 3.46 18.14
CA THR A 125 -22.27 4.20 18.82
C THR A 125 -23.58 4.17 18.03
N LEU A 126 -23.52 4.26 16.70
CA LEU A 126 -24.68 4.17 15.82
C LEU A 126 -25.30 2.77 15.87
N ASP A 127 -24.51 1.70 15.83
CA ASP A 127 -25.01 0.32 15.89
C ASP A 127 -25.66 -0.01 17.24
N TRP A 128 -25.13 0.54 18.34
CA TRP A 128 -25.76 0.48 19.65
C TRP A 128 -27.09 1.26 19.70
N ALA A 129 -27.13 2.45 19.07
CA ALA A 129 -28.31 3.32 19.00
C ALA A 129 -29.39 2.86 18.00
N GLU A 130 -29.04 1.95 17.08
CA GLU A 130 -29.94 1.29 16.13
C GLU A 130 -30.33 -0.14 16.55
N ASP A 131 -30.00 -0.53 17.78
CA ASP A 131 -30.30 -1.85 18.35
C ASP A 131 -29.71 -3.05 17.57
N LYS A 132 -28.59 -2.84 16.86
CA LYS A 132 -27.93 -3.85 16.01
C LYS A 132 -26.88 -4.68 16.73
N ALA A 133 -26.09 -4.05 17.61
CA ALA A 133 -24.97 -4.67 18.31
C ALA A 133 -24.84 -4.12 19.74
N ASN A 134 -23.96 -4.72 20.56
CA ASN A 134 -23.54 -4.18 21.86
C ASN A 134 -24.68 -3.97 22.89
N GLN A 135 -25.72 -4.82 22.85
CA GLN A 135 -26.89 -4.69 23.74
C GLN A 135 -26.64 -5.12 25.19
N ASP A 136 -25.42 -5.56 25.54
CA ASP A 136 -24.95 -5.69 26.91
C ASP A 136 -24.68 -4.33 27.59
N ILE A 137 -24.59 -3.25 26.81
CA ILE A 137 -24.30 -1.89 27.28
C ILE A 137 -25.59 -1.08 27.44
N GLN A 138 -25.80 -0.52 28.63
CA GLN A 138 -26.99 0.27 28.97
C GLN A 138 -26.84 1.75 28.64
N PHE A 139 -25.61 2.29 28.66
CA PHE A 139 -25.31 3.67 28.32
C PHE A 139 -23.96 3.80 27.61
N THR A 140 -23.94 4.57 26.52
CA THR A 140 -22.72 4.91 25.78
C THR A 140 -22.59 6.43 25.72
N PHE A 141 -21.49 6.95 26.26
CA PHE A 141 -21.19 8.40 26.30
C PHE A 141 -19.91 8.71 25.52
N PRO A 142 -20.03 9.12 24.24
CA PRO A 142 -18.90 9.53 23.43
C PRO A 142 -18.56 11.01 23.63
N PHE A 143 -17.30 11.27 23.95
CA PHE A 143 -16.68 12.58 24.10
C PHE A 143 -15.48 12.67 23.14
N SER A 144 -15.28 13.83 22.51
CA SER A 144 -13.99 14.16 21.88
C SER A 144 -13.11 14.96 22.83
N PHE A 145 -11.78 14.77 22.76
CA PHE A 145 -10.86 15.65 23.49
C PHE A 145 -10.96 17.11 23.03
N ARG A 146 -11.42 17.36 21.79
CA ARG A 146 -11.77 18.70 21.28
C ARG A 146 -12.83 19.38 22.12
N GLU A 147 -13.96 18.70 22.35
CA GLU A 147 -15.07 19.16 23.20
C GLU A 147 -14.59 19.37 24.65
N LEU A 148 -13.77 18.45 25.19
CA LEU A 148 -13.26 18.49 26.57
C LEU A 148 -12.23 19.60 26.82
N ASN A 149 -11.38 19.93 25.83
CA ASN A 149 -10.40 21.00 25.92
C ASN A 149 -11.03 22.38 26.19
N VAL A 150 -12.28 22.61 25.73
CA VAL A 150 -13.03 23.86 25.97
C VAL A 150 -13.48 24.00 27.44
N LEU A 151 -13.45 22.92 28.20
CA LEU A 151 -13.85 22.90 29.62
C LEU A 151 -12.67 22.97 30.59
N LYS A 152 -11.43 23.18 30.09
CA LYS A 152 -10.19 23.16 30.87
C LYS A 152 -10.18 24.05 32.12
N GLU A 153 -10.77 25.25 32.05
CA GLU A 153 -10.80 26.20 33.16
C GLU A 153 -12.02 26.04 34.09
N LYS A 154 -12.87 25.03 33.84
CA LYS A 154 -14.11 24.81 34.57
C LYS A 154 -13.98 23.59 35.48
N LYS A 155 -14.76 23.59 36.57
CA LYS A 155 -14.92 22.45 37.47
C LYS A 155 -16.26 21.77 37.22
N PHE A 156 -16.25 20.45 37.27
CA PHE A 156 -17.39 19.57 37.13
C PHE A 156 -17.20 18.37 38.06
N SER A 157 -18.29 17.79 38.52
CA SER A 157 -18.32 16.37 38.91
C SER A 157 -18.54 15.48 37.68
N LEU A 158 -18.32 14.16 37.80
CA LEU A 158 -18.54 13.24 36.67
C LEU A 158 -20.02 13.25 36.23
N VAL A 159 -20.94 13.33 37.20
CA VAL A 159 -22.39 13.45 36.92
C VAL A 159 -22.70 14.75 36.18
N GLU A 160 -22.17 15.88 36.65
CA GLU A 160 -22.37 17.18 35.99
C GLU A 160 -21.78 17.22 34.58
N LEU A 161 -20.62 16.59 34.36
CA LEU A 161 -19.99 16.49 33.04
C LEU A 161 -20.85 15.68 32.06
N VAL A 162 -21.40 14.54 32.48
CA VAL A 162 -22.34 13.76 31.65
C VAL A 162 -23.62 14.56 31.38
N HIS A 163 -24.20 15.19 32.40
CA HIS A 163 -25.39 16.03 32.29
C HIS A 163 -25.17 17.27 31.40
N HIS A 164 -23.94 17.77 31.27
CA HIS A 164 -23.59 18.90 30.43
C HIS A 164 -23.68 18.58 28.93
N PHE A 165 -23.25 17.37 28.52
CA PHE A 165 -23.27 16.93 27.13
C PHE A 165 -24.52 16.12 26.75
N PHE A 166 -25.16 15.47 27.72
CA PHE A 166 -26.31 14.57 27.53
C PHE A 166 -27.46 14.97 28.44
N THR A 167 -28.15 16.07 28.10
CA THR A 167 -29.19 16.67 28.95
C THR A 167 -30.37 15.73 29.22
N GLU A 168 -30.57 14.70 28.40
CA GLU A 168 -31.58 13.65 28.60
C GLU A 168 -31.35 12.90 29.92
N THR A 169 -30.09 12.68 30.29
CA THR A 169 -29.73 12.01 31.56
C THR A 169 -30.03 12.88 32.77
N LYS A 170 -29.90 14.21 32.61
CA LYS A 170 -30.27 15.21 33.60
C LYS A 170 -31.79 15.29 33.78
N GLU A 171 -32.53 15.34 32.68
CA GLU A 171 -34.00 15.34 32.69
C GLU A 171 -34.58 14.07 33.34
N ALA A 172 -33.92 12.92 33.14
CA ALA A 172 -34.30 11.64 33.75
C ALA A 172 -33.80 11.48 35.20
N GLY A 173 -33.06 12.44 35.77
CA GLY A 173 -32.55 12.38 37.14
C GLY A 173 -31.50 11.28 37.38
N ILE A 174 -30.79 10.84 36.34
CA ILE A 174 -29.81 9.74 36.44
C ILE A 174 -28.49 10.27 36.99
N CYS A 175 -28.20 9.97 38.26
CA CYS A 175 -26.97 10.39 38.94
C CYS A 175 -26.08 9.22 39.44
N ARG A 176 -26.60 7.98 39.45
CA ARG A 176 -25.89 6.78 39.96
C ARG A 176 -25.44 5.89 38.81
N PHE A 177 -24.31 6.24 38.19
CA PHE A 177 -23.81 5.51 37.01
C PHE A 177 -23.19 4.15 37.37
N GLU A 178 -22.88 3.91 38.64
CA GLU A 178 -22.29 2.67 39.18
C GLU A 178 -23.21 1.47 38.99
N GLN A 179 -24.52 1.71 38.94
CA GLN A 179 -25.57 0.70 38.83
C GLN A 179 -25.78 0.19 37.39
N TYR A 180 -25.10 0.77 36.40
CA TYR A 180 -25.33 0.49 34.98
C TYR A 180 -24.05 0.05 34.27
N GLN A 181 -24.21 -0.74 33.20
CA GLN A 181 -23.11 -1.02 32.28
C GLN A 181 -22.89 0.19 31.36
N VAL A 182 -21.99 1.08 31.79
CA VAL A 182 -21.64 2.32 31.08
C VAL A 182 -20.35 2.13 30.26
N VAL A 183 -20.33 2.71 29.06
CA VAL A 183 -19.13 2.87 28.23
C VAL A 183 -18.86 4.35 27.97
N PHE A 184 -17.65 4.80 28.31
CA PHE A 184 -17.13 6.10 27.90
C PHE A 184 -16.22 5.91 26.68
N ILE A 185 -16.44 6.71 25.64
CA ILE A 185 -15.56 6.72 24.47
C ILE A 185 -14.89 8.10 24.42
N PHE A 186 -13.56 8.13 24.43
CA PHE A 186 -12.74 9.34 24.36
C PHE A 186 -11.97 9.37 23.04
N ASP A 187 -12.46 10.15 22.08
CA ASP A 187 -11.89 10.24 20.74
C ASP A 187 -10.81 11.34 20.65
N GLY A 188 -9.63 10.98 20.15
CA GLY A 188 -8.55 11.92 19.82
C GLY A 188 -7.66 12.37 20.98
N LEU A 189 -7.09 11.46 21.78
CA LEU A 189 -6.13 11.83 22.85
C LEU A 189 -4.91 12.61 22.31
N ASP A 190 -4.53 12.40 21.06
CA ASP A 190 -3.48 13.17 20.36
C ASP A 190 -3.82 14.65 20.11
N GLU A 191 -5.03 15.06 20.50
CA GLU A 191 -5.53 16.44 20.49
C GLU A 191 -5.75 17.00 21.91
N CYS A 192 -5.46 16.22 22.96
CA CYS A 192 -5.60 16.62 24.36
C CYS A 192 -4.63 17.77 24.73
N ARG A 193 -5.15 18.83 25.36
CA ARG A 193 -4.38 19.93 26.00
C ARG A 193 -4.64 20.04 27.51
N LEU A 194 -5.27 19.02 28.09
CA LEU A 194 -5.50 18.87 29.53
C LEU A 194 -4.26 18.24 30.19
N PRO A 195 -3.76 18.76 31.33
CA PRO A 195 -2.58 18.22 31.99
C PRO A 195 -2.91 16.93 32.77
N LEU A 196 -2.84 15.78 32.11
CA LEU A 196 -3.14 14.47 32.72
C LEU A 196 -1.96 13.96 33.59
N ASP A 197 -1.94 14.29 34.89
CA ASP A 197 -0.88 13.84 35.82
C ASP A 197 -1.24 12.53 36.54
N PHE A 198 -0.87 11.41 35.94
CA PHE A 198 -1.12 10.09 36.51
C PHE A 198 -0.38 9.79 37.84
N HIS A 199 0.58 10.61 38.26
CA HIS A 199 1.41 10.39 39.43
C HIS A 199 0.96 11.22 40.64
N ASN A 200 0.78 12.54 40.47
CA ASN A 200 0.52 13.46 41.58
C ASN A 200 -0.96 13.85 41.73
N THR A 201 -1.84 13.49 40.77
CA THR A 201 -3.27 13.81 40.88
C THR A 201 -3.94 13.11 42.07
N GLU A 202 -4.64 13.92 42.87
CA GLU A 202 -5.47 13.52 44.01
C GLU A 202 -6.44 12.39 43.65
N ILE A 203 -6.64 11.44 44.58
CA ILE A 203 -7.46 10.25 44.34
C ILE A 203 -8.93 10.60 44.53
N LEU A 204 -9.66 10.73 43.41
CA LEU A 204 -11.10 10.94 43.41
C LEU A 204 -11.85 9.61 43.27
N THR A 205 -12.87 9.41 44.11
CA THR A 205 -13.74 8.21 44.09
C THR A 205 -15.23 8.54 44.04
N ASP A 206 -15.66 9.70 44.55
CA ASP A 206 -17.05 10.17 44.48
C ASP A 206 -17.34 10.79 43.10
N VAL A 207 -18.41 10.35 42.43
CA VAL A 207 -18.84 10.86 41.12
C VAL A 207 -19.56 12.20 41.18
N THR A 208 -19.91 12.68 42.39
CA THR A 208 -20.62 13.93 42.67
C THR A 208 -19.71 15.07 43.15
N GLU A 209 -18.45 14.78 43.48
CA GLU A 209 -17.46 15.78 43.87
C GLU A 209 -16.92 16.55 42.65
N SER A 210 -16.83 17.88 42.77
CA SER A 210 -16.55 18.78 41.64
C SER A 210 -15.07 19.21 41.58
N THR A 211 -14.38 18.85 40.50
CA THR A 211 -12.95 19.11 40.29
C THR A 211 -12.67 19.49 38.83
N SER A 212 -11.41 19.75 38.46
CA SER A 212 -11.06 20.08 37.07
C SER A 212 -11.17 18.85 36.16
N VAL A 213 -11.40 19.10 34.87
CA VAL A 213 -11.68 18.02 33.89
C VAL A 213 -10.48 17.07 33.72
N ASP A 214 -9.25 17.57 33.82
CA ASP A 214 -8.03 16.77 33.84
C ASP A 214 -7.97 15.80 35.03
N VAL A 215 -8.35 16.23 36.23
CA VAL A 215 -8.40 15.38 37.45
C VAL A 215 -9.49 14.32 37.34
N LEU A 216 -10.68 14.68 36.81
CA LEU A 216 -11.76 13.73 36.53
C LEU A 216 -11.30 12.61 35.57
N LEU A 217 -10.77 13.00 34.40
CA LEU A 217 -10.33 12.05 33.37
C LEU A 217 -9.19 11.17 33.87
N THR A 218 -8.22 11.74 34.57
CA THR A 218 -7.08 11.00 35.15
C THR A 218 -7.56 9.93 36.14
N ASN A 219 -8.48 10.27 37.06
CA ASN A 219 -9.02 9.29 38.00
C ASN A 219 -9.94 8.24 37.35
N LEU A 220 -10.69 8.61 36.31
CA LEU A 220 -11.50 7.68 35.52
C LEU A 220 -10.62 6.65 34.80
N ILE A 221 -9.54 7.10 34.14
CA ILE A 221 -8.57 6.26 33.42
C ILE A 221 -7.77 5.36 34.39
N ARG A 222 -7.34 5.90 35.53
CA ARG A 222 -6.73 5.12 36.64
C ARG A 222 -7.67 4.08 37.24
N GLY A 223 -8.98 4.15 36.98
CA GLY A 223 -9.99 3.27 37.57
C GLY A 223 -10.26 3.53 39.05
N LYS A 224 -9.99 4.75 39.54
CA LYS A 224 -10.34 5.20 40.89
C LYS A 224 -11.75 5.80 40.92
N LEU A 225 -12.09 6.56 39.88
CA LEU A 225 -13.44 7.08 39.66
C LEU A 225 -14.22 6.11 38.75
N LEU A 226 -15.46 5.80 39.15
CA LEU A 226 -16.40 4.89 38.47
C LEU A 226 -15.73 3.61 37.91
N PRO A 227 -15.27 2.67 38.77
CA PRO A 227 -14.52 1.49 38.34
C PRO A 227 -15.31 0.54 37.43
N SER A 228 -16.64 0.49 37.54
CA SER A 228 -17.51 -0.39 36.75
C SER A 228 -17.66 0.02 35.27
N ALA A 229 -17.35 1.27 34.91
CA ALA A 229 -17.46 1.74 33.54
C ALA A 229 -16.29 1.27 32.67
N ARG A 230 -16.60 0.83 31.44
CA ARG A 230 -15.58 0.53 30.41
C ARG A 230 -15.17 1.81 29.68
N LEU A 231 -13.90 1.92 29.31
CA LEU A 231 -13.32 3.07 28.61
C LEU A 231 -12.74 2.63 27.27
N TRP A 232 -13.05 3.38 26.21
CA TRP A 232 -12.40 3.25 24.91
C TRP A 232 -11.75 4.58 24.52
N ILE A 233 -10.43 4.59 24.37
CA ILE A 233 -9.66 5.80 24.04
C ILE A 233 -9.06 5.62 22.64
N THR A 234 -9.21 6.61 21.75
CA THR A 234 -8.55 6.59 20.44
C THR A 234 -7.40 7.60 20.40
N THR A 235 -6.31 7.27 19.72
CA THR A 235 -5.14 8.16 19.64
C THR A 235 -4.23 7.86 18.43
N ARG A 236 -3.39 8.82 18.05
CA ARG A 236 -2.20 8.55 17.22
C ARG A 236 -1.08 7.93 18.07
N PRO A 237 -0.25 7.02 17.53
CA PRO A 237 0.81 6.34 18.28
C PRO A 237 1.70 7.28 19.11
N ALA A 238 2.15 8.41 18.52
CA ALA A 238 3.03 9.38 19.18
C ALA A 238 2.45 10.09 20.42
N ALA A 239 1.15 9.95 20.69
CA ALA A 239 0.48 10.48 21.88
C ALA A 239 -0.06 9.38 22.82
N ALA A 240 0.20 8.10 22.52
CA ALA A 240 -0.21 6.99 23.39
C ALA A 240 0.51 7.03 24.75
N ASN A 241 1.75 7.54 24.76
CA ASN A 241 2.59 7.74 25.95
C ASN A 241 2.04 8.78 26.96
N GLN A 242 1.01 9.55 26.61
CA GLN A 242 0.33 10.44 27.59
C GLN A 242 -0.38 9.63 28.70
N ILE A 243 -0.70 8.36 28.47
CA ILE A 243 -1.31 7.46 29.45
C ILE A 243 -0.30 6.35 29.78
N PRO A 244 0.00 6.08 31.07
CA PRO A 244 0.90 4.99 31.46
C PRO A 244 0.41 3.63 30.95
N PRO A 245 1.31 2.70 30.57
CA PRO A 245 0.93 1.35 30.12
C PRO A 245 0.05 0.60 31.13
N ASP A 246 0.31 0.72 32.43
CA ASP A 246 -0.48 0.11 33.52
C ASP A 246 -1.93 0.63 33.59
N CYS A 247 -2.21 1.75 32.91
CA CYS A 247 -3.54 2.32 32.77
C CYS A 247 -4.29 1.84 31.52
N VAL A 248 -3.78 0.82 30.79
CA VAL A 248 -4.40 0.28 29.57
C VAL A 248 -4.39 -1.25 29.61
N ASP A 249 -5.57 -1.88 29.52
CA ASP A 249 -5.68 -3.33 29.66
C ASP A 249 -5.46 -4.06 28.32
N ILE A 250 -5.85 -3.41 27.21
CA ILE A 250 -5.63 -3.85 25.83
C ILE A 250 -5.30 -2.65 24.93
N VAL A 251 -4.28 -2.82 24.08
CA VAL A 251 -4.01 -1.94 22.94
C VAL A 251 -4.49 -2.60 21.66
N THR A 252 -5.26 -1.89 20.85
CA THR A 252 -5.65 -2.27 19.48
C THR A 252 -5.07 -1.30 18.46
N GLU A 253 -4.95 -1.71 17.20
CA GLU A 253 -4.40 -0.89 16.12
C GLU A 253 -5.28 -0.99 14.86
N VAL A 254 -5.75 0.15 14.36
CA VAL A 254 -6.49 0.24 13.08
C VAL A 254 -5.48 0.29 11.94
N ARG A 255 -5.55 -0.67 11.00
CA ARG A 255 -4.66 -0.73 9.84
C ARG A 255 -5.18 0.03 8.61
N GLY A 256 -6.48 0.34 8.53
CA GLY A 256 -7.07 0.95 7.33
C GLY A 256 -7.65 -0.07 6.37
N PHE A 257 -7.71 0.25 5.08
CA PHE A 257 -8.32 -0.58 4.04
C PHE A 257 -7.33 -1.54 3.38
N THR A 258 -7.68 -2.82 3.35
CA THR A 258 -7.12 -3.83 2.44
C THR A 258 -7.56 -3.57 1.00
N ASP A 259 -6.91 -4.21 0.02
CA ASP A 259 -7.24 -3.98 -1.40
C ASP A 259 -8.71 -4.28 -1.75
N PRO A 260 -9.36 -5.36 -1.26
CA PRO A 260 -10.80 -5.56 -1.42
C PRO A 260 -11.66 -4.44 -0.79
N GLN A 261 -11.28 -3.95 0.39
CA GLN A 261 -12.00 -2.87 1.09
C GLN A 261 -11.89 -1.52 0.35
N LYS A 262 -10.75 -1.25 -0.33
CA LYS A 262 -10.63 -0.07 -1.21
C LYS A 262 -11.69 -0.12 -2.30
N GLU A 263 -11.82 -1.25 -2.99
CA GLU A 263 -12.82 -1.41 -4.04
C GLU A 263 -14.25 -1.32 -3.49
N GLU A 264 -14.54 -1.96 -2.36
CA GLU A 264 -15.83 -1.90 -1.68
C GLU A 264 -16.22 -0.44 -1.36
N TYR A 265 -15.29 0.35 -0.83
CA TYR A 265 -15.49 1.77 -0.56
C TYR A 265 -15.88 2.53 -1.84
N PHE A 266 -15.15 2.34 -2.95
CA PHE A 266 -15.46 3.05 -4.19
C PHE A 266 -16.79 2.59 -4.81
N ARG A 267 -17.14 1.30 -4.79
CA ARG A 267 -18.47 0.81 -5.21
C ARG A 267 -19.59 1.42 -4.35
N LYS A 268 -19.44 1.44 -3.03
CA LYS A 268 -20.41 2.10 -2.13
C LYS A 268 -20.52 3.61 -2.37
N ARG A 269 -19.42 4.26 -2.77
CA ARG A 269 -19.34 5.72 -2.95
C ARG A 269 -19.94 6.23 -4.26
N PHE A 270 -19.94 5.39 -5.31
CA PHE A 270 -20.42 5.69 -6.65
C PHE A 270 -21.56 4.74 -7.04
N ARG A 271 -22.78 5.28 -7.16
CA ARG A 271 -23.99 4.48 -7.50
C ARG A 271 -24.01 3.92 -8.93
N ASP A 272 -23.08 4.36 -9.76
CA ASP A 272 -22.93 3.96 -11.15
C ASP A 272 -21.74 3.00 -11.24
N GLU A 273 -22.02 1.74 -11.62
CA GLU A 273 -21.02 0.66 -11.62
C GLU A 273 -19.94 0.85 -12.69
N GLU A 274 -20.24 1.52 -13.81
CA GLU A 274 -19.24 1.83 -14.84
C GLU A 274 -18.27 2.89 -14.33
N GLN A 275 -18.79 3.97 -13.73
CA GLN A 275 -17.98 4.99 -13.07
C GLN A 275 -17.16 4.41 -11.91
N ALA A 276 -17.74 3.55 -11.08
CA ALA A 276 -17.03 2.91 -9.98
C ALA A 276 -15.89 2.02 -10.49
N SER A 277 -16.17 1.18 -11.50
CA SER A 277 -15.17 0.29 -12.13
C SER A 277 -14.04 1.07 -12.79
N ARG A 278 -14.35 2.18 -13.49
CA ARG A 278 -13.36 3.06 -14.11
C ARG A 278 -12.47 3.76 -13.09
N ILE A 279 -13.02 4.16 -11.94
CA ILE A 279 -12.25 4.76 -10.83
C ILE A 279 -11.36 3.70 -10.16
N ILE A 280 -11.89 2.50 -9.88
CA ILE A 280 -11.11 1.40 -9.30
C ILE A 280 -9.95 1.02 -10.22
N SER A 281 -10.20 0.92 -11.53
CA SER A 281 -9.16 0.66 -12.54
C SER A 281 -8.05 1.73 -12.50
N LEU A 282 -8.40 3.01 -12.55
CA LEU A 282 -7.45 4.13 -12.45
C LEU A 282 -6.58 4.05 -11.18
N ILE A 283 -7.20 3.78 -10.03
CA ILE A 283 -6.50 3.70 -8.75
C ILE A 283 -5.57 2.49 -8.72
N LYS A 284 -5.92 1.37 -9.35
CA LYS A 284 -5.02 0.22 -9.52
C LYS A 284 -3.85 0.53 -10.46
N THR A 285 -4.08 1.29 -11.54
CA THR A 285 -3.01 1.70 -12.46
C THR A 285 -1.98 2.59 -11.77
N SER A 286 -2.41 3.60 -11.00
CA SER A 286 -1.48 4.46 -10.27
C SER A 286 -1.14 3.88 -8.90
N ARG A 287 0.00 3.18 -8.82
CA ARG A 287 0.44 2.49 -7.61
C ARG A 287 0.66 3.43 -6.41
N SER A 288 1.04 4.69 -6.65
CA SER A 288 1.12 5.72 -5.61
C SER A 288 -0.25 6.03 -5.01
N LEU A 289 -1.29 6.25 -5.84
CA LEU A 289 -2.66 6.46 -5.36
C LEU A 289 -3.21 5.21 -4.66
N HIS A 290 -2.91 4.01 -5.19
CA HIS A 290 -3.30 2.73 -4.59
C HIS A 290 -2.77 2.53 -3.17
N ILE A 291 -1.50 2.90 -2.93
CA ILE A 291 -0.86 2.81 -1.60
C ILE A 291 -1.49 3.84 -0.65
N MET A 292 -1.70 5.08 -1.11
CA MET A 292 -2.32 6.12 -0.27
C MET A 292 -3.77 5.79 0.09
N CYS A 293 -4.53 5.17 -0.81
CA CYS A 293 -5.89 4.65 -0.55
C CYS A 293 -5.95 3.53 0.53
N HIS A 294 -4.84 3.13 1.14
CA HIS A 294 -4.86 2.36 2.38
C HIS A 294 -5.51 3.16 3.54
N ILE A 295 -5.37 4.50 3.55
CA ILE A 295 -6.07 5.36 4.52
C ILE A 295 -7.41 5.84 3.92
N PRO A 296 -8.56 5.62 4.57
CA PRO A 296 -9.88 6.02 4.07
C PRO A 296 -10.01 7.52 3.72
N VAL A 297 -9.29 8.42 4.39
CA VAL A 297 -9.31 9.86 4.05
C VAL A 297 -8.79 10.13 2.63
N PHE A 298 -7.77 9.39 2.17
CA PHE A 298 -7.28 9.54 0.79
C PHE A 298 -8.30 8.96 -0.20
N CYS A 299 -8.97 7.85 0.12
CA CYS A 299 -10.09 7.36 -0.70
C CYS A 299 -11.20 8.41 -0.84
N TRP A 300 -11.54 9.12 0.23
CA TRP A 300 -12.54 10.19 0.20
C TRP A 300 -12.08 11.41 -0.62
N ILE A 301 -10.82 11.85 -0.50
CA ILE A 301 -10.25 12.93 -1.32
C ILE A 301 -10.24 12.51 -2.80
N THR A 302 -9.71 11.33 -3.12
CA THR A 302 -9.65 10.79 -4.48
C THR A 302 -11.05 10.63 -5.09
N ALA A 303 -12.03 10.09 -4.34
CA ALA A 303 -13.41 10.03 -4.78
C ALA A 303 -13.99 11.42 -5.06
N THR A 304 -13.76 12.40 -4.19
CA THR A 304 -14.25 13.78 -4.35
C THR A 304 -13.66 14.45 -5.59
N VAL A 305 -12.36 14.29 -5.82
CA VAL A 305 -11.67 14.83 -7.00
C VAL A 305 -12.16 14.16 -8.28
N LEU A 306 -12.09 12.83 -8.36
CA LEU A 306 -12.43 12.08 -9.57
C LEU A 306 -13.91 12.26 -9.96
N LYS A 307 -14.80 12.37 -8.97
CA LYS A 307 -16.22 12.64 -9.21
C LYS A 307 -16.48 13.94 -9.99
N GLU A 308 -15.73 15.01 -9.73
CA GLU A 308 -15.92 16.29 -10.42
C GLU A 308 -15.09 16.39 -11.70
N VAL A 309 -13.90 15.79 -11.72
CA VAL A 309 -13.06 15.73 -12.94
C VAL A 309 -13.73 14.89 -14.04
N LEU A 310 -14.33 13.74 -13.70
CA LEU A 310 -15.01 12.87 -14.68
C LEU A 310 -16.30 13.48 -15.26
N LYS A 311 -17.00 14.37 -14.53
CA LYS A 311 -18.17 15.09 -15.07
C LYS A 311 -17.81 16.17 -16.09
N THR A 312 -16.62 16.75 -15.94
CA THR A 312 -16.23 17.99 -16.64
C THR A 312 -15.22 17.77 -17.77
N ARG A 313 -14.80 16.51 -18.00
CA ARG A 313 -13.81 16.15 -19.02
C ARG A 313 -14.21 14.89 -19.80
N GLU A 314 -14.75 15.10 -21.00
CA GLU A 314 -14.65 14.11 -22.07
C GLU A 314 -13.20 14.10 -22.60
N GLY A 315 -12.35 13.25 -22.02
CA GLY A 315 -11.05 12.88 -22.61
C GLY A 315 -9.78 13.61 -22.13
N GLY A 316 -9.83 14.44 -21.08
CA GLY A 316 -8.60 15.04 -20.51
C GLY A 316 -7.89 14.11 -19.50
N GLU A 317 -6.56 14.22 -19.40
CA GLU A 317 -5.77 13.40 -18.46
C GLU A 317 -6.23 13.57 -17.00
N LEU A 318 -6.15 12.48 -16.23
CA LEU A 318 -6.52 12.43 -14.82
C LEU A 318 -5.28 12.70 -13.93
N PRO A 319 -5.45 13.20 -12.69
CA PRO A 319 -4.34 13.39 -11.76
C PRO A 319 -3.57 12.08 -11.52
N LYS A 320 -2.25 12.08 -11.78
CA LYS A 320 -1.36 10.93 -11.63
C LYS A 320 -0.58 10.99 -10.32
N THR A 321 -0.21 12.19 -9.88
CA THR A 321 0.57 12.42 -8.65
C THR A 321 -0.31 12.79 -7.45
N LEU A 322 0.21 12.65 -6.23
CA LEU A 322 -0.50 13.06 -5.02
C LEU A 322 -0.67 14.59 -4.97
N THR A 323 0.34 15.34 -5.41
CA THR A 323 0.26 16.80 -5.47
C THR A 323 -0.81 17.26 -6.47
N GLU A 324 -0.90 16.63 -7.64
CA GLU A 324 -1.99 16.90 -8.59
C GLU A 324 -3.36 16.63 -7.96
N MET A 325 -3.54 15.50 -7.26
CA MET A 325 -4.79 15.21 -6.53
C MET A 325 -5.14 16.30 -5.52
N TYR A 326 -4.18 16.82 -4.75
CA TYR A 326 -4.42 17.86 -3.75
C TYR A 326 -4.68 19.25 -4.37
N ILE A 327 -4.00 19.60 -5.46
CA ILE A 327 -4.31 20.81 -6.23
C ILE A 327 -5.73 20.72 -6.80
N HIS A 328 -6.09 19.58 -7.41
CA HIS A 328 -7.44 19.37 -7.92
C HIS A 328 -8.49 19.36 -6.82
N PHE A 329 -8.20 18.81 -5.63
CA PHE A 329 -9.08 18.86 -4.46
C PHE A 329 -9.35 20.32 -4.05
N LEU A 330 -8.32 21.14 -3.97
CA LEU A 330 -8.44 22.57 -3.66
C LEU A 330 -9.26 23.32 -4.72
N VAL A 331 -9.02 23.07 -6.01
CA VAL A 331 -9.79 23.66 -7.13
C VAL A 331 -11.26 23.23 -7.07
N VAL A 332 -11.56 21.98 -6.74
CA VAL A 332 -12.93 21.48 -6.57
C VAL A 332 -13.65 22.21 -5.43
N GLN A 333 -12.99 22.44 -4.29
CA GLN A 333 -13.58 23.24 -3.20
C GLN A 333 -13.96 24.65 -3.68
N PHE A 334 -13.08 25.32 -4.43
CA PHE A 334 -13.35 26.66 -4.97
C PHE A 334 -14.49 26.70 -5.98
N LYS A 335 -14.62 25.67 -6.84
CA LYS A 335 -15.77 25.58 -7.76
C LYS A 335 -17.10 25.43 -7.00
N LEU A 336 -17.15 24.52 -6.02
CA LEU A 336 -18.35 24.29 -5.20
C LEU A 336 -18.74 25.54 -4.38
N LEU A 337 -17.74 26.31 -3.92
CA LEU A 337 -17.90 27.59 -3.23
C LEU A 337 -18.54 28.66 -4.12
N ASN A 338 -17.99 28.90 -5.32
CA ASN A 338 -18.45 29.95 -6.24
C ASN A 338 -19.93 29.74 -6.60
N VAL A 339 -20.32 28.50 -6.93
CA VAL A 339 -21.69 28.11 -7.27
C VAL A 339 -22.66 28.30 -6.11
N LYS A 340 -22.25 28.00 -4.86
CA LYS A 340 -23.18 28.02 -3.71
C LYS A 340 -23.34 29.38 -3.03
N TYR A 341 -22.29 30.22 -2.97
CA TYR A 341 -22.29 31.43 -2.15
C TYR A 341 -22.16 32.75 -2.91
N HIS A 342 -21.79 32.71 -4.19
CA HIS A 342 -21.53 33.93 -4.97
C HIS A 342 -22.44 34.09 -6.20
N GLY A 343 -23.31 33.12 -6.49
CA GLY A 343 -24.28 33.20 -7.60
C GLY A 343 -23.61 33.28 -8.98
N GLY A 344 -22.32 33.00 -9.04
CA GLY A 344 -21.51 33.01 -10.26
C GLY A 344 -21.78 31.79 -11.13
N ALA A 345 -21.53 31.95 -12.43
CA ALA A 345 -21.61 30.84 -13.38
C ALA A 345 -20.43 29.87 -13.17
N GLU A 346 -20.58 28.63 -13.60
CA GLU A 346 -19.54 27.59 -13.52
C GLU A 346 -18.26 27.94 -14.33
N THR A 347 -18.33 29.01 -15.12
CA THR A 347 -17.27 29.61 -15.95
C THR A 347 -16.42 30.67 -15.25
N ASP A 348 -16.76 31.10 -14.03
CA ASP A 348 -15.99 32.14 -13.33
C ASP A 348 -14.58 31.66 -12.91
N PRO A 349 -13.54 32.53 -12.92
CA PRO A 349 -12.20 32.16 -12.48
C PRO A 349 -12.20 31.63 -11.04
N HIS A 350 -11.68 30.42 -10.83
CA HIS A 350 -11.64 29.79 -9.50
C HIS A 350 -10.76 30.58 -8.50
N TRP A 351 -9.75 31.28 -9.01
CA TRP A 351 -8.87 32.16 -8.23
C TRP A 351 -9.34 33.63 -8.25
N SER A 352 -10.28 33.98 -7.37
CA SER A 352 -10.60 35.38 -7.09
C SER A 352 -9.59 36.02 -6.12
N LYS A 353 -9.45 37.35 -6.12
CA LYS A 353 -8.58 38.10 -5.17
C LYS A 353 -8.95 37.85 -3.70
N LYS A 354 -10.21 37.49 -3.42
CA LYS A 354 -10.70 37.10 -2.08
C LYS A 354 -10.28 35.67 -1.73
N ASN A 355 -10.41 34.75 -2.69
CA ASN A 355 -10.03 33.34 -2.57
C ASN A 355 -8.52 33.19 -2.36
N GLY A 356 -7.70 33.96 -3.08
CA GLY A 356 -6.24 33.96 -2.95
C GLY A 356 -5.77 34.36 -1.55
N LYS A 357 -6.27 35.50 -1.02
CA LYS A 357 -5.97 35.94 0.36
C LYS A 357 -6.35 34.89 1.41
N MET A 358 -7.48 34.20 1.22
CA MET A 358 -7.92 33.16 2.14
C MET A 358 -6.94 31.97 2.18
N ILE A 359 -6.43 31.53 1.03
CA ILE A 359 -5.41 30.46 0.97
C ILE A 359 -4.06 30.92 1.49
N GLU A 360 -3.68 32.16 1.24
CA GLU A 360 -2.46 32.76 1.80
C GLU A 360 -2.49 32.72 3.35
N SER A 361 -3.59 33.16 3.96
CA SER A 361 -3.78 33.12 5.42
C SER A 361 -3.88 31.70 5.98
N LEU A 362 -4.69 30.81 5.39
CA LEU A 362 -4.81 29.42 5.84
C LEU A 362 -3.50 28.63 5.66
N GLY A 363 -2.74 28.91 4.59
CA GLY A 363 -1.43 28.31 4.35
C GLY A 363 -0.36 28.79 5.33
N LYS A 364 -0.38 30.09 5.71
CA LYS A 364 0.46 30.62 6.79
C LYS A 364 0.18 29.89 8.11
N LEU A 365 -1.10 29.81 8.50
CA LEU A 365 -1.54 29.08 9.70
C LEU A 365 -1.11 27.61 9.67
N ALA A 366 -1.31 26.94 8.53
CA ALA A 366 -0.91 25.55 8.36
C ALA A 366 0.60 25.35 8.57
N PHE A 367 1.43 26.26 8.04
CA PHE A 367 2.88 26.20 8.17
C PHE A 367 3.37 26.46 9.60
N GLU A 368 2.98 27.57 10.22
CA GLU A 368 3.42 27.93 11.58
C GLU A 368 2.99 26.87 12.61
N GLN A 369 1.78 26.33 12.46
CA GLN A 369 1.26 25.33 13.37
C GLN A 369 1.82 23.92 13.10
N LEU A 370 2.21 23.60 11.85
CA LEU A 370 2.96 22.39 11.53
C LEU A 370 4.36 22.42 12.19
N GLN A 371 5.05 23.57 12.16
CA GLN A 371 6.32 23.75 12.88
C GLN A 371 6.17 23.63 14.40
N LYS A 372 5.06 24.14 14.97
CA LYS A 372 4.72 24.00 16.38
C LYS A 372 4.22 22.58 16.77
N GLY A 373 4.00 21.69 15.80
CA GLY A 373 3.46 20.34 16.03
C GLY A 373 1.95 20.30 16.40
N ASN A 374 1.23 21.41 16.20
CA ASN A 374 -0.15 21.58 16.60
C ASN A 374 -1.14 21.10 15.52
N LEU A 375 -2.14 20.31 15.94
CA LEU A 375 -3.33 19.98 15.13
C LEU A 375 -4.51 20.94 15.34
N ILE A 376 -4.51 21.67 16.45
CA ILE A 376 -5.63 22.47 16.95
C ILE A 376 -5.17 23.90 17.22
N PHE A 377 -6.04 24.86 16.87
CA PHE A 377 -5.77 26.29 16.85
C PHE A 377 -6.86 27.05 17.62
N TYR A 378 -6.44 28.03 18.41
CA TYR A 378 -7.29 28.92 19.20
C TYR A 378 -7.29 30.33 18.60
N GLU A 379 -8.03 31.27 19.18
CA GLU A 379 -8.05 32.68 18.74
C GLU A 379 -6.65 33.31 18.67
N SER A 380 -5.79 33.02 19.65
CA SER A 380 -4.39 33.47 19.68
C SER A 380 -3.59 32.97 18.47
N ASP A 381 -3.75 31.70 18.11
CA ASP A 381 -3.08 31.08 16.96
C ASP A 381 -3.55 31.71 15.64
N LEU A 382 -4.85 32.01 15.53
CA LEU A 382 -5.44 32.63 14.34
C LEU A 382 -5.02 34.09 14.18
N THR A 383 -4.98 34.85 15.27
CA THR A 383 -4.61 36.27 15.26
C THR A 383 -3.13 36.49 14.97
N GLU A 384 -2.24 35.61 15.44
CA GLU A 384 -0.81 35.55 15.03
C GLU A 384 -0.66 35.37 13.49
N CYS A 385 -1.55 34.57 12.89
CA CYS A 385 -1.63 34.38 11.44
C CYS A 385 -2.39 35.49 10.68
N GLY A 386 -2.94 36.49 11.37
CA GLY A 386 -3.71 37.59 10.76
C GLY A 386 -5.16 37.26 10.41
N ILE A 387 -5.75 36.24 11.04
CA ILE A 387 -7.13 35.79 10.84
C ILE A 387 -7.99 36.18 12.06
N ASP A 388 -8.94 37.11 11.89
CA ASP A 388 -10.02 37.37 12.88
C ASP A 388 -10.88 36.10 13.05
N ILE A 389 -11.36 35.78 14.26
CA ILE A 389 -12.38 34.73 14.50
C ILE A 389 -13.52 34.79 13.48
N ARG A 390 -13.99 35.98 13.11
CA ARG A 390 -15.08 36.11 12.13
C ARG A 390 -14.65 35.63 10.74
N ALA A 391 -13.42 35.91 10.34
CA ALA A 391 -12.85 35.37 9.11
C ALA A 391 -12.67 33.85 9.23
N ALA A 392 -12.14 33.34 10.34
CA ALA A 392 -11.99 31.90 10.60
C ALA A 392 -13.34 31.16 10.59
N SER A 393 -14.41 31.75 11.11
CA SER A 393 -15.77 31.19 11.06
C SER A 393 -16.41 31.25 9.68
N VAL A 394 -16.10 32.28 8.90
CA VAL A 394 -16.46 32.32 7.47
C VAL A 394 -15.66 31.25 6.72
N TYR A 395 -14.39 31.05 7.06
CA TYR A 395 -13.53 30.04 6.45
C TYR A 395 -14.00 28.62 6.79
N SER A 396 -14.34 28.30 8.04
CA SER A 396 -14.87 26.99 8.43
C SER A 396 -16.20 26.67 7.75
N GLY A 397 -17.12 27.64 7.71
CA GLY A 397 -18.44 27.48 7.08
C GLY A 397 -18.39 27.35 5.55
N ILE A 398 -17.36 27.91 4.91
CA ILE A 398 -17.16 27.83 3.46
C ILE A 398 -16.29 26.63 3.06
N PHE A 399 -15.26 26.32 3.84
CA PHE A 399 -14.27 25.28 3.59
C PHE A 399 -14.40 24.11 4.58
N THR A 400 -15.62 23.66 4.85
CA THR A 400 -15.92 22.51 5.75
C THR A 400 -15.13 21.22 5.46
N GLN A 401 -14.64 21.05 4.21
CA GLN A 401 -13.80 19.95 3.74
C GLN A 401 -12.29 20.19 3.90
N ILE A 402 -11.85 21.33 4.42
CA ILE A 402 -10.44 21.69 4.65
C ILE A 402 -10.22 22.18 6.08
N PHE A 403 -11.09 23.05 6.58
CA PHE A 403 -10.97 23.73 7.87
C PHE A 403 -12.28 23.61 8.66
N LYS A 404 -12.20 23.21 9.93
CA LYS A 404 -13.35 22.99 10.81
C LYS A 404 -13.33 23.94 11.99
N GLU A 405 -14.52 24.35 12.42
CA GLU A 405 -14.79 25.07 13.67
C GLU A 405 -15.62 24.14 14.55
N GLU A 406 -15.05 23.71 15.67
CA GLU A 406 -15.80 23.08 16.75
C GLU A 406 -16.27 24.19 17.71
N ARG A 407 -17.55 24.14 18.10
CA ARG A 407 -18.15 25.12 19.03
C ARG A 407 -18.39 24.50 20.39
N GLY A 408 -17.79 25.07 21.43
CA GLY A 408 -18.28 24.89 22.78
C GLY A 408 -19.63 25.58 22.99
N LEU A 409 -20.38 25.14 24.00
CA LEU A 409 -21.68 25.74 24.37
C LEU A 409 -21.58 27.21 24.83
N TYR A 410 -20.38 27.70 25.13
CA TYR A 410 -20.11 29.04 25.68
C TYR A 410 -19.34 29.97 24.71
N GLN A 411 -19.51 29.80 23.41
CA GLN A 411 -18.93 30.64 22.33
C GLN A 411 -17.41 30.52 22.10
N ASP A 412 -16.65 29.89 23.00
CA ASP A 412 -15.25 29.52 22.72
C ASP A 412 -15.16 28.58 21.51
N LYS A 413 -14.31 28.95 20.56
CA LYS A 413 -14.15 28.26 19.27
C LYS A 413 -12.78 27.63 19.16
N VAL A 414 -12.79 26.38 18.72
CA VAL A 414 -11.59 25.59 18.48
C VAL A 414 -11.56 25.23 17.00
N PHE A 415 -10.41 25.43 16.36
CA PHE A 415 -10.26 25.23 14.92
C PHE A 415 -9.23 24.15 14.61
N CYS A 416 -9.42 23.41 13.52
CA CYS A 416 -8.45 22.43 13.03
C CYS A 416 -8.56 22.27 11.49
N PHE A 417 -7.55 21.70 10.86
CA PHE A 417 -7.73 21.15 9.50
C PHE A 417 -8.48 19.81 9.56
N VAL A 418 -9.14 19.41 8.47
CA VAL A 418 -9.86 18.11 8.44
C VAL A 418 -8.92 16.91 8.58
N HIS A 419 -7.65 17.08 8.19
CA HIS A 419 -6.63 16.05 8.20
C HIS A 419 -5.23 16.67 8.17
N LEU A 420 -4.23 16.00 8.78
CA LEU A 420 -2.84 16.47 8.81
C LEU A 420 -2.26 16.68 7.40
N SER A 421 -2.51 15.77 6.46
CA SER A 421 -2.05 15.92 5.07
C SER A 421 -2.61 17.16 4.36
N VAL A 422 -3.77 17.70 4.77
CA VAL A 422 -4.31 18.95 4.24
C VAL A 422 -3.55 20.15 4.83
N GLN A 423 -3.17 20.07 6.10
CA GLN A 423 -2.27 21.04 6.74
C GLN A 423 -0.87 21.01 6.08
N GLU A 424 -0.27 19.84 5.89
CA GLU A 424 1.03 19.68 5.20
C GLU A 424 0.99 20.21 3.76
N PHE A 425 -0.09 19.94 3.01
CA PHE A 425 -0.27 20.48 1.66
C PHE A 425 -0.39 22.01 1.65
N LEU A 426 -1.21 22.60 2.51
CA LEU A 426 -1.39 24.06 2.58
C LEU A 426 -0.12 24.76 3.08
N ALA A 427 0.63 24.13 3.99
CA ALA A 427 1.95 24.59 4.41
C ALA A 427 2.96 24.56 3.24
N ALA A 428 3.03 23.46 2.51
CA ALA A 428 3.91 23.33 1.33
C ALA A 428 3.54 24.35 0.23
N LEU A 429 2.24 24.57 0.00
CA LEU A 429 1.73 25.58 -0.92
C LEU A 429 2.10 27.00 -0.48
N HIS A 430 1.98 27.33 0.82
CA HIS A 430 2.38 28.63 1.35
C HIS A 430 3.89 28.88 1.22
N VAL A 431 4.72 27.90 1.57
CA VAL A 431 6.18 28.00 1.47
C VAL A 431 6.62 28.13 -0.01
N HIS A 432 6.01 27.36 -0.91
CA HIS A 432 6.24 27.47 -2.35
C HIS A 432 5.83 28.84 -2.91
N LEU A 433 4.59 29.29 -2.66
CA LEU A 433 4.08 30.56 -3.17
C LEU A 433 4.85 31.76 -2.60
N THR A 434 5.19 31.74 -1.31
CA THR A 434 6.03 32.78 -0.69
C THR A 434 7.39 32.85 -1.39
N PHE A 435 8.06 31.72 -1.60
CA PHE A 435 9.35 31.69 -2.29
C PHE A 435 9.27 32.18 -3.74
N ILE A 436 8.26 31.76 -4.51
CA ILE A 436 8.11 32.19 -5.91
C ILE A 436 7.72 33.68 -6.02
N ASN A 437 6.80 34.17 -5.18
CA ASN A 437 6.30 35.55 -5.27
C ASN A 437 7.26 36.58 -4.64
N THR A 438 8.10 36.19 -3.67
CA THR A 438 8.96 37.13 -2.90
C THR A 438 10.46 36.78 -2.87
N GLY A 439 10.83 35.54 -3.19
CA GLY A 439 12.21 35.03 -3.06
C GLY A 439 12.64 34.66 -1.63
N VAL A 440 11.75 34.74 -0.63
CA VAL A 440 12.04 34.39 0.77
C VAL A 440 11.97 32.88 0.99
N ASN A 441 13.01 32.30 1.58
CA ASN A 441 13.01 30.91 2.03
C ASN A 441 12.51 30.82 3.49
N LEU A 442 11.24 30.46 3.68
CA LEU A 442 10.66 30.28 5.02
C LEU A 442 11.24 29.08 5.80
N MET A 443 11.96 28.17 5.14
CA MET A 443 12.56 27.01 5.79
C MET A 443 13.95 27.29 6.39
N SER A 444 14.62 28.40 6.06
CA SER A 444 15.96 28.71 6.54
C SER A 444 15.97 29.60 7.78
N GLU A 445 16.71 29.21 8.82
CA GLU A 445 16.88 29.97 10.07
C GLU A 445 17.70 31.26 9.92
N GLN A 446 18.53 31.36 8.88
CA GLN A 446 19.30 32.57 8.60
C GLN A 446 18.46 33.60 7.83
N THR A 447 18.16 34.72 8.49
CA THR A 447 17.64 35.95 7.86
C THR A 447 18.68 36.52 6.88
N THR A 448 18.72 36.01 5.65
CA THR A 448 19.66 36.48 4.61
C THR A 448 19.22 37.85 4.09
N SER A 449 19.84 38.89 4.64
CA SER A 449 19.66 40.28 4.23
C SER A 449 20.08 40.50 2.76
N ARG A 450 19.19 41.12 1.95
CA ARG A 450 19.45 41.74 0.63
C ARG A 450 20.49 41.05 -0.29
N TRP A 451 20.18 39.86 -0.79
CA TRP A 451 20.91 39.26 -1.92
C TRP A 451 20.06 39.23 -3.21
N THR A 452 19.98 40.32 -3.96
CA THR A 452 19.34 40.35 -5.29
C THR A 452 20.35 40.13 -6.41
N ILE A 453 20.58 38.87 -6.81
CA ILE A 453 21.14 38.45 -8.12
C ILE A 453 20.65 37.01 -8.45
N LEU A 454 20.29 36.77 -9.71
CA LEU A 454 19.98 35.48 -10.39
C LEU A 454 19.03 34.46 -9.71
N LEU A 455 17.73 34.59 -9.97
CA LEU A 455 16.64 33.71 -9.49
C LEU A 455 16.77 32.22 -9.87
N ARG A 456 17.38 31.85 -11.02
CA ARG A 456 17.40 30.45 -11.49
C ARG A 456 18.24 29.52 -10.61
N HIS A 457 19.43 29.94 -10.19
CA HIS A 457 20.27 29.13 -9.28
C HIS A 457 19.66 29.05 -7.87
N LYS A 458 18.95 30.11 -7.43
CA LYS A 458 18.26 30.14 -6.15
C LYS A 458 17.15 29.10 -6.04
N ALA A 459 16.37 28.90 -7.11
CA ALA A 459 15.26 27.95 -7.08
C ALA A 459 15.74 26.52 -6.80
N THR A 460 16.80 26.06 -7.48
CA THR A 460 17.38 24.73 -7.23
C THR A 460 17.90 24.62 -5.80
N HIS A 461 18.69 25.60 -5.33
CA HIS A 461 19.23 25.61 -3.96
C HIS A 461 18.12 25.63 -2.88
N PHE A 462 17.02 26.33 -3.14
CA PHE A 462 15.85 26.34 -2.26
C PHE A 462 15.29 24.92 -2.09
N TYR A 463 14.90 24.23 -3.18
CA TYR A 463 14.35 22.87 -3.07
C TYR A 463 15.37 21.87 -2.48
N GLN A 464 16.66 22.02 -2.77
CA GLN A 464 17.73 21.23 -2.14
C GLN A 464 17.73 21.42 -0.61
N SER A 465 17.68 22.67 -0.12
CA SER A 465 17.64 22.95 1.33
C SER A 465 16.39 22.38 2.03
N VAL A 466 15.27 22.23 1.32
CA VAL A 466 14.05 21.61 1.86
C VAL A 466 14.18 20.08 1.89
N VAL A 467 14.81 19.46 0.88
CA VAL A 467 15.16 18.03 0.90
C VAL A 467 16.05 17.72 2.12
N ASP A 468 17.09 18.54 2.35
CA ASP A 468 18.01 18.31 3.48
C ASP A 468 17.31 18.45 4.84
N LYS A 469 16.51 19.50 5.06
CA LYS A 469 15.71 19.65 6.30
C LYS A 469 14.68 18.55 6.53
N ALA A 470 14.09 18.01 5.46
CA ALA A 470 13.21 16.84 5.58
C ALA A 470 14.00 15.56 5.93
N LEU A 471 15.23 15.40 5.44
CA LEU A 471 16.10 14.29 5.80
C LEU A 471 16.70 14.40 7.21
N GLU A 472 16.82 15.60 7.77
CA GLU A 472 17.15 15.81 9.19
C GLU A 472 16.03 15.34 10.13
N SER A 473 14.77 15.31 9.67
CA SER A 473 13.63 14.86 10.46
C SER A 473 13.78 13.39 10.92
N PRO A 474 13.79 13.10 12.24
CA PRO A 474 13.95 11.75 12.74
C PRO A 474 12.69 10.91 12.48
N ASN A 475 11.52 11.43 12.87
CA ASN A 475 10.23 10.76 12.73
C ASN A 475 9.64 10.82 11.31
N GLY A 476 10.01 11.82 10.51
CA GLY A 476 9.50 12.03 9.13
C GLY A 476 8.29 12.94 9.01
N HIS A 477 8.07 13.84 9.98
CA HIS A 477 6.94 14.80 9.97
C HIS A 477 6.99 15.85 8.83
N LEU A 478 8.04 15.84 7.99
CA LEU A 478 8.13 16.64 6.77
C LEU A 478 8.08 15.79 5.50
N ASP A 479 7.89 14.47 5.60
CA ASP A 479 7.97 13.56 4.45
C ASP A 479 6.87 13.87 3.41
N LEU A 480 5.63 14.14 3.84
CA LEU A 480 4.52 14.46 2.94
C LEU A 480 4.59 15.92 2.45
N PHE A 481 4.95 16.84 3.33
CA PHE A 481 5.29 18.23 2.98
C PHE A 481 6.35 18.28 1.86
N LEU A 482 7.39 17.42 1.92
CA LEU A 482 8.43 17.34 0.90
C LEU A 482 7.89 16.84 -0.46
N ARG A 483 7.01 15.84 -0.45
CA ARG A 483 6.32 15.38 -1.68
C ARG A 483 5.56 16.53 -2.33
N PHE A 484 4.74 17.23 -1.55
CA PHE A 484 3.94 18.35 -2.04
C PHE A 484 4.79 19.50 -2.58
N ILE A 485 5.81 19.96 -1.86
CA ILE A 485 6.61 21.11 -2.29
C ILE A 485 7.42 20.82 -3.57
N LEU A 486 7.83 19.57 -3.77
CA LEU A 486 8.52 19.13 -4.99
C LEU A 486 7.54 18.94 -6.16
N GLY A 487 6.36 18.36 -5.94
CA GLY A 487 5.31 18.32 -6.96
C GLY A 487 4.84 19.72 -7.40
N LEU A 488 4.73 20.67 -6.47
CA LEU A 488 4.43 22.08 -6.75
C LEU A 488 5.51 22.76 -7.60
N SER A 489 6.75 22.26 -7.58
CA SER A 489 7.83 22.80 -8.42
C SER A 489 7.59 22.59 -9.92
N LEU A 490 6.78 21.58 -10.32
CA LEU A 490 6.50 21.24 -11.71
C LEU A 490 5.68 22.29 -12.45
N GLN A 491 6.01 22.50 -13.72
CA GLN A 491 5.35 23.49 -14.57
C GLN A 491 3.88 23.12 -14.88
N THR A 492 3.53 21.83 -14.95
CA THR A 492 2.14 21.35 -15.10
C THR A 492 1.27 21.85 -13.95
N ASN A 493 1.70 21.61 -12.71
CA ASN A 493 1.00 22.01 -11.50
C ASN A 493 0.84 23.52 -11.35
N ARG A 494 1.81 24.31 -11.82
CA ARG A 494 1.68 25.79 -11.86
C ARG A 494 0.54 26.27 -12.75
N THR A 495 0.21 25.58 -13.84
CA THR A 495 -0.92 26.01 -14.71
C THR A 495 -2.26 25.99 -13.98
N LEU A 496 -2.47 25.05 -13.06
CA LEU A 496 -3.66 24.96 -12.22
C LEU A 496 -3.72 26.08 -11.16
N LEU A 497 -2.55 26.60 -10.76
CA LEU A 497 -2.34 27.60 -9.71
C LEU A 497 -2.11 29.04 -10.23
N LEU A 498 -2.19 29.27 -11.55
CA LEU A 498 -1.82 30.54 -12.20
C LEU A 498 -2.41 31.81 -11.55
N GLY A 499 -3.63 31.74 -10.99
CA GLY A 499 -4.27 32.90 -10.34
C GLY A 499 -3.76 33.22 -8.92
N LEU A 500 -2.84 32.43 -8.36
CA LEU A 500 -2.16 32.68 -7.08
C LEU A 500 -0.71 33.18 -7.23
N MET A 501 -0.18 33.21 -8.46
CA MET A 501 1.24 33.47 -8.73
C MET A 501 1.43 34.84 -9.41
N THR A 502 2.43 35.61 -8.98
CA THR A 502 2.71 36.94 -9.55
C THR A 502 3.78 36.96 -10.63
N GLN A 503 4.54 35.87 -10.80
CA GLN A 503 5.63 35.77 -11.79
C GLN A 503 5.64 34.44 -12.56
N THR A 504 5.88 34.53 -13.87
CA THR A 504 5.91 33.39 -14.80
C THR A 504 7.35 33.02 -15.15
N ALA A 505 8.11 32.42 -14.23
CA ALA A 505 9.52 32.07 -14.51
C ALA A 505 10.11 30.87 -13.72
N SER A 506 10.07 29.66 -14.30
CA SER A 506 11.26 28.79 -14.36
C SER A 506 11.16 27.79 -15.53
N SER A 507 12.30 27.39 -16.10
CA SER A 507 12.38 26.39 -17.17
C SER A 507 12.36 24.95 -16.62
N SER A 508 12.04 23.97 -17.48
CA SER A 508 12.08 22.52 -17.18
C SER A 508 13.44 22.03 -16.65
N GLU A 509 14.52 22.71 -17.02
CA GLU A 509 15.90 22.46 -16.60
C GLU A 509 16.10 22.47 -15.07
N SER A 510 15.23 23.14 -14.30
CA SER A 510 15.33 23.13 -12.83
C SER A 510 14.91 21.80 -12.21
N SER A 511 13.85 21.16 -12.72
CA SER A 511 13.31 19.92 -12.14
C SER A 511 14.27 18.74 -12.32
N GLN A 512 14.97 18.66 -13.44
CA GLN A 512 15.99 17.63 -13.69
C GLN A 512 17.16 17.70 -12.71
N LYS A 513 17.63 18.91 -12.38
CA LYS A 513 18.73 19.12 -11.39
C LYS A 513 18.30 18.73 -9.97
N ILE A 514 17.03 18.96 -9.62
CA ILE A 514 16.45 18.55 -8.34
C ILE A 514 16.31 17.01 -8.29
N ALA A 515 15.83 16.37 -9.36
CA ALA A 515 15.74 14.92 -9.45
C ALA A 515 17.12 14.24 -9.33
N GLN A 516 18.15 14.77 -10.02
CA GLN A 516 19.54 14.32 -9.87
C GLN A 516 20.05 14.46 -8.42
N TYR A 517 19.71 15.55 -7.73
CA TYR A 517 20.06 15.72 -6.31
C TYR A 517 19.37 14.69 -5.41
N ILE A 518 18.08 14.42 -5.65
CA ILE A 518 17.32 13.42 -4.90
C ILE A 518 17.88 12.01 -5.12
N LYS A 519 18.22 11.64 -6.36
CA LYS A 519 18.89 10.37 -6.68
C LYS A 519 20.23 10.23 -5.93
N LYS A 520 21.04 11.29 -5.90
CA LYS A 520 22.27 11.33 -5.08
C LYS A 520 21.96 11.10 -3.59
N LYS A 521 20.94 11.76 -3.03
CA LYS A 521 20.53 11.58 -1.63
C LYS A 521 20.02 10.17 -1.33
N ILE A 522 19.36 9.49 -2.29
CA ILE A 522 18.95 8.07 -2.15
C ILE A 522 20.18 7.17 -2.02
N ALA A 523 21.23 7.41 -2.79
CA ALA A 523 22.50 6.66 -2.70
C ALA A 523 23.23 6.92 -1.36
N GLU A 524 23.23 8.16 -0.88
CA GLU A 524 23.88 8.57 0.39
C GLU A 524 23.11 8.12 1.65
N THR A 525 21.81 7.78 1.55
CA THR A 525 20.94 7.58 2.72
C THR A 525 20.86 6.09 3.15
N PRO A 526 21.30 5.73 4.38
CA PRO A 526 21.23 4.36 4.89
C PRO A 526 19.85 3.95 5.44
N SER A 527 18.84 4.83 5.36
CA SER A 527 17.49 4.58 5.89
C SER A 527 16.51 4.26 4.76
N ALA A 528 15.99 3.03 4.75
CA ALA A 528 15.04 2.56 3.74
C ALA A 528 13.80 3.47 3.64
N GLU A 529 13.26 3.90 4.78
CA GLU A 529 12.10 4.79 4.87
C GLU A 529 12.36 6.16 4.23
N LYS A 530 13.53 6.76 4.50
CA LYS A 530 13.90 8.04 3.88
C LYS A 530 14.15 7.89 2.39
N SER A 531 14.84 6.83 1.95
CA SER A 531 15.08 6.56 0.52
C SER A 531 13.78 6.29 -0.26
N ILE A 532 12.79 5.64 0.37
CA ILE A 532 11.47 5.44 -0.23
C ILE A 532 10.66 6.74 -0.28
N ASN A 533 10.74 7.58 0.75
CA ASN A 533 10.14 8.92 0.69
C ASN A 533 10.75 9.75 -0.47
N LEU A 534 12.08 9.71 -0.63
CA LEU A 534 12.78 10.35 -1.74
C LEU A 534 12.38 9.77 -3.10
N PHE A 535 12.11 8.46 -3.22
CA PHE A 535 11.55 7.88 -4.44
C PHE A 535 10.15 8.40 -4.75
N HIS A 536 9.26 8.50 -3.76
CA HIS A 536 7.96 9.14 -3.96
C HIS A 536 8.13 10.61 -4.39
N CYS A 537 9.13 11.33 -3.89
CA CYS A 537 9.47 12.67 -4.36
C CYS A 537 9.93 12.71 -5.84
N LEU A 538 10.58 11.65 -6.36
CA LEU A 538 10.89 11.55 -7.79
C LEU A 538 9.63 11.30 -8.63
N ASN A 539 8.69 10.48 -8.15
CA ASN A 539 7.39 10.29 -8.81
C ASN A 539 6.57 11.59 -8.83
N GLU A 540 6.58 12.40 -7.76
CA GLU A 540 5.96 13.73 -7.75
C GLU A 540 6.65 14.73 -8.71
N LEU A 541 7.90 14.47 -9.12
CA LEU A 541 8.63 15.20 -10.17
C LEU A 541 8.44 14.58 -11.57
N ASN A 542 7.64 13.51 -11.72
CA ASN A 542 7.50 12.69 -12.92
C ASN A 542 8.85 12.12 -13.44
N ASP A 543 9.83 11.90 -12.56
CA ASP A 543 11.09 11.20 -12.88
C ASP A 543 10.98 9.72 -12.50
N HIS A 544 10.77 8.87 -13.50
CA HIS A 544 10.72 7.42 -13.34
C HIS A 544 12.03 6.71 -13.77
N SER A 545 13.11 7.47 -13.98
CA SER A 545 14.36 6.95 -14.54
C SER A 545 15.27 6.29 -13.50
N LEU A 546 15.07 6.54 -12.19
CA LEU A 546 15.84 5.89 -11.12
C LEU A 546 15.84 4.36 -11.25
N VAL A 547 14.70 3.74 -11.62
CA VAL A 547 14.63 2.27 -11.79
C VAL A 547 15.56 1.80 -12.90
N GLN A 548 15.58 2.51 -14.03
CA GLN A 548 16.39 2.19 -15.20
C GLN A 548 17.87 2.45 -14.94
N GLU A 549 18.20 3.57 -14.27
CA GLU A 549 19.57 3.88 -13.82
C GLU A 549 20.07 2.84 -12.82
N THR A 550 19.25 2.41 -11.85
CA THR A 550 19.64 1.37 -10.88
C THR A 550 19.86 0.02 -11.55
N GLN A 551 18.96 -0.38 -12.45
CA GLN A 551 19.12 -1.56 -13.31
C GLN A 551 20.44 -1.50 -14.10
N GLN A 552 20.72 -0.37 -14.76
CA GLN A 552 21.94 -0.17 -15.54
C GLN A 552 23.21 -0.22 -14.66
N SER A 553 23.20 0.39 -13.48
CA SER A 553 24.34 0.45 -12.56
C SER A 553 24.71 -0.91 -11.95
N LEU A 554 23.71 -1.72 -11.61
CA LEU A 554 23.91 -3.11 -11.17
C LEU A 554 24.39 -3.97 -12.35
N ARG A 555 23.80 -3.80 -13.54
CA ARG A 555 24.12 -4.63 -14.71
C ARG A 555 25.51 -4.36 -15.28
N SER A 556 26.01 -3.13 -15.16
CA SER A 556 27.38 -2.76 -15.55
C SER A 556 28.44 -3.18 -14.52
N GLY A 557 28.04 -3.63 -13.33
CA GLY A 557 28.96 -3.86 -12.21
C GLY A 557 29.54 -2.57 -11.62
N SER A 558 29.03 -1.38 -11.99
CA SER A 558 29.46 -0.10 -11.41
C SER A 558 28.97 0.14 -9.98
N LEU A 559 28.02 -0.68 -9.53
CA LEU A 559 27.52 -0.77 -8.17
C LEU A 559 27.49 -2.26 -7.81
N SER A 560 28.30 -2.69 -6.84
CA SER A 560 28.31 -4.08 -6.41
C SER A 560 27.04 -4.41 -5.61
N THR A 561 26.58 -5.66 -5.70
CA THR A 561 25.49 -6.18 -4.86
C THR A 561 25.82 -6.11 -3.36
N ASP A 562 27.11 -6.18 -3.03
CA ASP A 562 27.63 -6.18 -1.65
C ASP A 562 27.84 -4.76 -1.08
N GLU A 563 27.86 -3.73 -1.94
CA GLU A 563 27.94 -2.32 -1.54
C GLU A 563 26.57 -1.77 -1.09
N LEU A 564 25.48 -2.42 -1.50
CA LEU A 564 24.12 -2.05 -1.11
C LEU A 564 23.77 -2.58 0.28
N SER A 565 23.53 -1.67 1.21
CA SER A 565 23.03 -2.00 2.55
C SER A 565 21.66 -2.70 2.51
N PRO A 566 21.30 -3.51 3.53
CA PRO A 566 19.98 -4.15 3.62
C PRO A 566 18.81 -3.16 3.52
N ALA A 567 19.02 -1.91 3.96
CA ALA A 567 18.06 -0.82 3.87
C ALA A 567 17.88 -0.30 2.43
N GLN A 568 18.97 -0.17 1.66
CA GLN A 568 18.89 0.20 0.24
C GLN A 568 18.28 -0.94 -0.60
N TRP A 569 18.59 -2.20 -0.31
CA TRP A 569 17.89 -3.34 -0.91
C TRP A 569 16.38 -3.32 -0.61
N SER A 570 16.00 -3.04 0.65
CA SER A 570 14.59 -2.90 1.05
C SER A 570 13.90 -1.74 0.31
N ALA A 571 14.62 -0.63 0.07
CA ALA A 571 14.15 0.49 -0.74
C ALA A 571 13.98 0.09 -2.20
N LEU A 572 14.96 -0.57 -2.81
CA LEU A 572 14.90 -1.03 -4.20
C LEU A 572 13.73 -2.01 -4.42
N VAL A 573 13.54 -3.00 -3.54
CA VAL A 573 12.40 -3.92 -3.57
C VAL A 573 11.07 -3.14 -3.56
N PHE A 574 10.92 -2.18 -2.64
CA PHE A 574 9.71 -1.36 -2.57
C PHE A 574 9.51 -0.52 -3.84
N ILE A 575 10.58 0.08 -4.37
CA ILE A 575 10.59 0.90 -5.59
C ILE A 575 10.10 0.08 -6.79
N LEU A 576 10.61 -1.16 -6.95
CA LEU A 576 10.21 -2.06 -8.03
C LEU A 576 8.74 -2.48 -7.88
N LEU A 577 8.34 -2.93 -6.69
CA LEU A 577 6.95 -3.26 -6.32
C LEU A 577 5.98 -2.06 -6.37
N SER A 578 6.51 -0.85 -6.52
CA SER A 578 5.74 0.41 -6.61
C SER A 578 5.76 1.05 -7.99
N SER A 579 6.49 0.48 -8.96
CA SER A 579 6.61 1.05 -10.30
C SER A 579 5.39 0.71 -11.17
N GLU A 580 4.92 1.67 -11.97
CA GLU A 580 3.71 1.55 -12.81
C GLU A 580 3.91 0.70 -14.08
N LYS A 581 5.10 0.13 -14.29
CA LYS A 581 5.42 -0.71 -15.46
C LYS A 581 5.44 -2.18 -15.05
N ASP A 582 4.41 -2.89 -15.50
CA ASP A 582 4.21 -4.34 -15.47
C ASP A 582 5.35 -5.17 -14.87
N LEU A 583 5.19 -5.49 -13.59
CA LEU A 583 5.96 -6.54 -12.90
C LEU A 583 5.67 -7.95 -13.44
N ASP A 584 4.88 -8.06 -14.50
CA ASP A 584 4.53 -9.30 -15.19
C ASP A 584 5.76 -10.15 -15.52
N VAL A 585 6.85 -9.53 -16.01
CA VAL A 585 8.12 -10.23 -16.34
C VAL A 585 9.32 -9.67 -15.57
N PHE A 586 9.71 -10.36 -14.50
CA PHE A 586 10.95 -10.14 -13.78
C PHE A 586 12.12 -10.86 -14.47
N ASP A 587 13.13 -10.09 -14.88
CA ASP A 587 14.35 -10.62 -15.51
C ASP A 587 15.55 -10.19 -14.67
N LEU A 588 16.22 -11.17 -14.06
CA LEU A 588 17.33 -10.94 -13.12
C LEU A 588 18.55 -10.32 -13.84
N LYS A 589 18.73 -10.58 -15.15
CA LYS A 589 19.82 -9.99 -15.95
C LYS A 589 19.66 -8.50 -16.22
N LYS A 590 18.47 -7.93 -15.96
CA LYS A 590 18.28 -6.47 -15.94
C LYS A 590 18.88 -5.81 -14.69
N TYR A 591 19.18 -6.60 -13.66
CA TYR A 591 19.78 -6.13 -12.40
C TYR A 591 21.20 -6.67 -12.27
N SER A 592 21.36 -7.92 -11.82
CA SER A 592 22.65 -8.58 -11.67
C SER A 592 22.45 -10.08 -11.81
N ALA A 593 23.26 -10.73 -12.64
CA ALA A 593 23.26 -12.17 -12.87
C ALA A 593 23.97 -12.89 -11.71
N SER A 594 23.39 -12.83 -10.50
CA SER A 594 23.96 -13.38 -9.27
C SER A 594 22.90 -13.92 -8.31
N GLU A 595 23.27 -14.95 -7.54
CA GLU A 595 22.44 -15.51 -6.48
C GLU A 595 22.09 -14.48 -5.39
N GLU A 596 23.04 -13.64 -4.94
CA GLU A 596 22.76 -12.67 -3.89
C GLU A 596 21.72 -11.63 -4.34
N ALA A 597 21.76 -11.18 -5.60
CA ALA A 597 20.71 -10.31 -6.16
C ALA A 597 19.34 -11.01 -6.20
N LEU A 598 19.27 -12.30 -6.54
CA LEU A 598 18.03 -13.08 -6.47
C LEU A 598 17.47 -13.10 -5.04
N LEU A 599 18.32 -13.45 -4.06
CA LEU A 599 17.92 -13.56 -2.65
C LEU A 599 17.41 -12.24 -2.07
N ARG A 600 18.00 -11.11 -2.47
CA ARG A 600 17.55 -9.76 -2.07
C ARG A 600 16.26 -9.34 -2.78
N LEU A 601 15.98 -9.88 -3.97
CA LEU A 601 14.83 -9.50 -4.80
C LEU A 601 13.66 -10.52 -4.77
N LEU A 602 13.73 -11.59 -3.96
CA LEU A 602 12.63 -12.57 -3.79
C LEU A 602 11.22 -11.96 -3.59
N PRO A 603 11.03 -10.83 -2.86
CA PRO A 603 9.70 -10.23 -2.75
C PRO A 603 9.15 -9.68 -4.08
N VAL A 604 10.04 -9.29 -5.00
CA VAL A 604 9.69 -8.90 -6.38
C VAL A 604 9.30 -10.14 -7.18
N VAL A 605 10.11 -11.19 -7.11
CA VAL A 605 9.84 -12.49 -7.76
C VAL A 605 8.45 -13.03 -7.41
N LYS A 606 8.13 -13.01 -6.11
CA LYS A 606 6.85 -13.48 -5.58
C LYS A 606 5.64 -12.70 -6.12
N ALA A 607 5.81 -11.43 -6.46
CA ALA A 607 4.75 -10.58 -7.00
C ALA A 607 4.65 -10.64 -8.54
N SER A 608 5.64 -11.21 -9.22
CA SER A 608 5.69 -11.33 -10.68
C SER A 608 4.97 -12.57 -11.20
N ASN A 609 4.39 -12.47 -12.39
CA ASN A 609 3.78 -13.62 -13.07
C ASN A 609 4.83 -14.50 -13.75
N LYS A 610 5.94 -13.92 -14.21
CA LYS A 610 7.01 -14.58 -14.95
C LYS A 610 8.39 -14.18 -14.44
N ALA A 611 9.26 -15.16 -14.25
CA ALA A 611 10.63 -14.99 -13.80
C ALA A 611 11.63 -15.57 -14.80
N LEU A 612 12.63 -14.78 -15.21
CA LEU A 612 13.68 -15.15 -16.16
C LEU A 612 15.06 -15.09 -15.47
N TYR A 613 15.68 -16.26 -15.32
CA TYR A 613 16.97 -16.47 -14.65
C TYR A 613 18.00 -17.18 -15.52
N VAL A 614 17.78 -17.19 -16.84
CA VAL A 614 18.61 -17.93 -17.80
C VAL A 614 20.08 -17.55 -17.65
N GLY A 615 20.96 -18.44 -17.19
CA GLY A 615 22.40 -18.22 -17.00
C GLY A 615 22.71 -17.06 -16.06
N CYS A 616 22.31 -17.19 -14.80
CA CYS A 616 22.50 -16.21 -13.72
C CYS A 616 23.38 -16.74 -12.56
N ASN A 617 24.15 -17.80 -12.79
CA ASN A 617 25.02 -18.47 -11.80
C ASN A 617 24.27 -18.85 -10.51
N LEU A 618 23.04 -19.34 -10.65
CA LEU A 618 22.23 -19.82 -9.52
C LEU A 618 22.68 -21.21 -9.07
N SER A 619 22.51 -21.50 -7.78
CA SER A 619 22.90 -22.77 -7.13
C SER A 619 21.72 -23.45 -6.41
N GLU A 620 21.98 -24.56 -5.71
CA GLU A 620 21.04 -25.22 -4.79
C GLU A 620 20.40 -24.24 -3.76
N ARG A 621 21.15 -23.24 -3.27
CA ARG A 621 20.64 -22.25 -2.31
C ARG A 621 19.59 -21.33 -2.95
N SER A 622 19.75 -21.01 -4.23
CA SER A 622 18.73 -20.32 -5.02
C SER A 622 17.46 -21.17 -5.18
N CYS A 623 17.62 -22.49 -5.35
CA CYS A 623 16.51 -23.45 -5.44
C CYS A 623 15.70 -23.54 -4.13
N GLU A 624 16.34 -23.60 -2.96
CA GLU A 624 15.67 -23.55 -1.65
C GLU A 624 14.87 -22.25 -1.48
N ALA A 625 15.48 -21.11 -1.83
CA ALA A 625 14.81 -19.81 -1.75
C ALA A 625 13.59 -19.72 -2.67
N LEU A 626 13.69 -20.19 -3.92
CA LEU A 626 12.57 -20.24 -4.87
C LEU A 626 11.50 -21.23 -4.43
N SER A 627 11.87 -22.37 -3.83
CA SER A 627 10.94 -23.32 -3.22
C SER A 627 10.04 -22.64 -2.18
N SER A 628 10.61 -21.77 -1.33
CA SER A 628 9.84 -20.97 -0.35
C SER A 628 8.88 -19.94 -0.99
N VAL A 629 9.20 -19.44 -2.19
CA VAL A 629 8.33 -18.54 -2.96
C VAL A 629 7.18 -19.33 -3.58
N LEU A 630 7.46 -20.47 -4.21
CA LEU A 630 6.47 -21.37 -4.80
C LEU A 630 5.48 -21.91 -3.76
N SER A 631 5.97 -22.22 -2.54
CA SER A 631 5.14 -22.76 -1.46
C SER A 631 4.21 -21.74 -0.79
N SER A 632 4.25 -20.47 -1.18
CA SER A 632 3.59 -19.36 -0.47
C SER A 632 2.28 -18.93 -1.13
N HIS A 633 1.17 -18.93 -0.37
CA HIS A 633 -0.17 -18.43 -0.72
C HIS A 633 -0.23 -17.12 -1.53
N SER A 634 0.67 -16.17 -1.27
CA SER A 634 0.72 -14.86 -1.93
C SER A 634 1.73 -14.79 -3.08
N SER A 635 2.02 -15.92 -3.74
CA SER A 635 2.83 -15.99 -4.95
C SER A 635 1.96 -15.87 -6.20
N SER A 636 2.32 -14.94 -7.09
CA SER A 636 1.68 -14.78 -8.40
C SER A 636 2.37 -15.58 -9.51
N LEU A 637 3.49 -16.25 -9.22
CA LEU A 637 4.37 -16.82 -10.23
C LEU A 637 3.70 -17.95 -11.02
N ARG A 638 3.59 -17.77 -12.33
CA ARG A 638 3.06 -18.71 -13.34
C ARG A 638 4.16 -19.33 -14.19
N ASP A 639 5.18 -18.56 -14.57
CA ASP A 639 6.29 -18.99 -15.43
C ASP A 639 7.64 -18.81 -14.72
N LEU A 640 8.50 -19.84 -14.74
CA LEU A 640 9.85 -19.80 -14.18
C LEU A 640 10.87 -20.38 -15.16
N ASP A 641 11.80 -19.55 -15.65
CA ASP A 641 12.89 -19.96 -16.54
C ASP A 641 14.25 -19.95 -15.83
N LEU A 642 14.71 -21.12 -15.40
CA LEU A 642 15.93 -21.38 -14.65
C LEU A 642 17.10 -21.90 -15.52
N SER A 643 16.94 -21.87 -16.83
CA SER A 643 17.87 -22.46 -17.81
C SER A 643 19.34 -22.02 -17.66
N ASN A 644 20.30 -22.89 -18.00
CA ASN A 644 21.74 -22.65 -18.05
C ASN A 644 22.36 -22.22 -16.71
N ASN A 645 21.85 -22.76 -15.59
CA ASN A 645 22.44 -22.64 -14.24
C ASN A 645 22.83 -24.02 -13.72
N ASP A 646 23.95 -24.14 -13.00
CA ASP A 646 24.41 -25.43 -12.44
C ASP A 646 23.64 -25.80 -11.16
N LEU A 647 22.35 -26.13 -11.33
CA LEU A 647 21.43 -26.44 -10.23
C LEU A 647 21.64 -27.84 -9.67
N GLN A 648 22.08 -28.78 -10.52
CA GLN A 648 22.29 -30.19 -10.20
C GLN A 648 21.00 -30.89 -9.70
N ASP A 649 21.08 -32.20 -9.41
CA ASP A 649 19.90 -32.97 -8.96
C ASP A 649 19.36 -32.52 -7.58
N SER A 650 20.26 -32.01 -6.74
CA SER A 650 19.98 -31.45 -5.42
C SER A 650 19.12 -30.18 -5.50
N GLY A 651 19.42 -29.27 -6.44
CA GLY A 651 18.61 -28.06 -6.66
C GLY A 651 17.17 -28.40 -7.10
N VAL A 652 17.00 -29.34 -8.03
CA VAL A 652 15.65 -29.80 -8.45
C VAL A 652 14.90 -30.46 -7.30
N LYS A 653 15.59 -31.24 -6.46
CA LYS A 653 14.99 -31.85 -5.25
C LYS A 653 14.55 -30.79 -4.22
N LEU A 654 15.25 -29.67 -4.10
CA LEU A 654 14.83 -28.57 -3.22
C LEU A 654 13.62 -27.81 -3.79
N LEU A 655 13.59 -27.60 -5.11
CA LEU A 655 12.44 -27.00 -5.81
C LEU A 655 11.17 -27.87 -5.73
N SER A 656 11.29 -29.21 -5.77
CA SER A 656 10.13 -30.10 -5.80
C SER A 656 9.21 -29.92 -4.57
N GLY A 657 9.78 -29.70 -3.37
CA GLY A 657 8.97 -29.43 -2.17
C GLY A 657 8.14 -28.14 -2.23
N GLY A 658 8.56 -27.16 -3.04
CA GLY A 658 7.79 -25.95 -3.31
C GLY A 658 6.73 -26.17 -4.38
N LEU A 659 7.05 -26.96 -5.41
CA LEU A 659 6.14 -27.35 -6.49
C LEU A 659 5.00 -28.27 -6.01
N GLU A 660 5.25 -29.12 -5.02
CA GLU A 660 4.26 -30.01 -4.39
C GLU A 660 3.33 -29.28 -3.40
N SER A 661 3.58 -28.00 -3.09
CA SER A 661 2.72 -27.23 -2.19
C SER A 661 1.33 -27.01 -2.80
N PRO A 662 0.22 -27.14 -2.01
CA PRO A 662 -1.14 -26.79 -2.47
C PRO A 662 -1.33 -25.31 -2.77
N TYR A 663 -0.31 -24.47 -2.51
CA TYR A 663 -0.29 -23.05 -2.84
C TYR A 663 0.54 -22.73 -4.08
N CYS A 664 1.22 -23.73 -4.66
CA CYS A 664 1.95 -23.57 -5.90
C CYS A 664 0.97 -23.36 -7.05
N THR A 665 1.14 -22.26 -7.78
CA THR A 665 0.34 -21.91 -8.95
C THR A 665 1.19 -21.82 -10.22
N LEU A 666 2.39 -22.41 -10.20
CA LEU A 666 3.30 -22.41 -11.33
C LEU A 666 2.77 -23.33 -12.45
N GLU A 667 2.58 -22.77 -13.64
CA GLU A 667 2.10 -23.45 -14.83
C GLU A 667 3.26 -23.82 -15.77
N GLY A 668 4.32 -23.00 -15.83
CA GLY A 668 5.49 -23.18 -16.68
C GLY A 668 6.81 -23.22 -15.90
N LEU A 669 7.62 -24.27 -16.11
CA LEU A 669 8.96 -24.43 -15.55
C LEU A 669 9.97 -24.79 -16.65
N ARG A 670 11.11 -24.11 -16.70
CA ARG A 670 12.22 -24.43 -17.61
C ARG A 670 13.55 -24.59 -16.88
N LEU A 671 14.22 -25.70 -17.15
CA LEU A 671 15.45 -26.19 -16.53
C LEU A 671 16.44 -26.65 -17.63
N VAL A 672 16.49 -25.89 -18.75
CA VAL A 672 17.33 -26.21 -19.91
C VAL A 672 18.80 -26.11 -19.53
N GLY A 673 19.61 -27.16 -19.68
CA GLY A 673 21.06 -27.10 -19.47
C GLY A 673 21.42 -26.87 -18.00
N CYS A 674 20.72 -27.55 -17.09
CA CYS A 674 20.85 -27.38 -15.65
C CYS A 674 21.71 -28.46 -14.95
N ASN A 675 22.45 -29.24 -15.74
CA ASN A 675 23.32 -30.34 -15.28
C ASN A 675 22.54 -31.43 -14.50
N LEU A 676 21.34 -31.75 -14.98
CA LEU A 676 20.45 -32.74 -14.36
C LEU A 676 20.73 -34.16 -14.85
N SER A 677 20.55 -35.16 -13.98
CA SER A 677 20.64 -36.58 -14.29
C SER A 677 19.29 -37.30 -14.12
N GLU A 678 19.28 -38.62 -14.33
CA GLU A 678 18.15 -39.50 -14.02
C GLU A 678 17.57 -39.33 -12.59
N ARG A 679 18.33 -38.79 -11.63
CA ARG A 679 17.85 -38.56 -10.24
C ARG A 679 16.86 -37.41 -10.15
N SER A 680 17.04 -36.35 -10.92
CA SER A 680 16.08 -35.23 -11.01
C SER A 680 14.70 -35.69 -11.49
N CYS A 681 14.66 -36.66 -12.40
CA CYS A 681 13.41 -37.22 -12.93
C CYS A 681 12.54 -37.86 -11.84
N GLY A 682 13.14 -38.46 -10.80
CA GLY A 682 12.37 -39.01 -9.67
C GLY A 682 11.65 -37.93 -8.85
N ALA A 683 12.31 -36.80 -8.59
CA ALA A 683 11.70 -35.67 -7.89
C ALA A 683 10.59 -35.01 -8.72
N LEU A 684 10.81 -34.83 -10.02
CA LEU A 684 9.81 -34.26 -10.93
C LEU A 684 8.63 -35.22 -11.17
N SER A 685 8.85 -36.53 -11.16
CA SER A 685 7.78 -37.54 -11.21
C SER A 685 6.85 -37.46 -10.00
N SER A 686 7.40 -37.21 -8.80
CA SER A 686 6.61 -36.93 -7.59
C SER A 686 5.74 -35.68 -7.75
N VAL A 687 6.31 -34.58 -8.25
CA VAL A 687 5.58 -33.34 -8.56
C VAL A 687 4.43 -33.59 -9.54
N LEU A 688 4.70 -34.25 -10.68
CA LEU A 688 3.69 -34.58 -11.70
C LEU A 688 2.60 -35.53 -11.19
N SER A 689 2.93 -36.36 -10.19
CA SER A 689 1.98 -37.26 -9.54
C SER A 689 1.08 -36.58 -8.50
N SER A 690 1.43 -35.37 -8.04
CA SER A 690 0.77 -34.72 -6.91
C SER A 690 -0.56 -34.07 -7.29
N GLN A 691 -1.55 -34.22 -6.40
CA GLN A 691 -2.87 -33.57 -6.51
C GLN A 691 -2.81 -32.02 -6.49
N SER A 692 -1.73 -31.46 -5.97
CA SER A 692 -1.48 -30.01 -5.87
C SER A 692 -0.81 -29.41 -7.11
N SER A 693 -0.36 -30.22 -8.06
CA SER A 693 0.43 -29.72 -9.20
C SER A 693 -0.41 -28.90 -10.18
N SER A 694 0.02 -27.66 -10.42
CA SER A 694 -0.54 -26.77 -11.44
C SER A 694 0.25 -26.79 -12.76
N LEU A 695 1.29 -27.63 -12.86
CA LEU A 695 2.28 -27.58 -13.93
C LEU A 695 1.74 -28.11 -15.26
N ARG A 696 1.73 -27.25 -16.29
CA ARG A 696 1.30 -27.56 -17.66
C ARG A 696 2.46 -27.66 -18.65
N ASP A 697 3.50 -26.88 -18.42
CA ASP A 697 4.67 -26.70 -19.28
C ASP A 697 5.95 -27.04 -18.50
N LEU A 698 6.61 -28.15 -18.83
CA LEU A 698 7.89 -28.52 -18.22
C LEU A 698 8.97 -28.63 -19.29
N ASP A 699 10.10 -27.95 -19.10
CA ASP A 699 11.25 -28.01 -20.01
C ASP A 699 12.52 -28.43 -19.27
N LEU A 700 13.15 -29.50 -19.74
CA LEU A 700 14.29 -30.18 -19.16
C LEU A 700 15.43 -30.36 -20.18
N SER A 701 15.48 -29.50 -21.20
CA SER A 701 16.48 -29.49 -22.27
C SER A 701 17.91 -29.70 -21.82
N ASN A 702 18.76 -30.29 -22.67
CA ASN A 702 20.23 -30.30 -22.48
C ASN A 702 20.69 -30.90 -21.15
N ASN A 703 19.98 -31.92 -20.66
CA ASN A 703 20.29 -32.63 -19.45
C ASN A 703 20.56 -34.11 -19.75
N ASN A 704 21.34 -34.77 -18.89
CA ASN A 704 21.80 -36.15 -19.09
C ASN A 704 20.81 -37.15 -18.44
N LEU A 705 19.55 -37.08 -18.88
CA LEU A 705 18.44 -37.80 -18.23
C LEU A 705 18.43 -39.31 -18.55
N ARG A 706 18.78 -39.67 -19.80
CA ARG A 706 18.80 -41.05 -20.33
C ARG A 706 17.44 -41.76 -20.25
N ASP A 707 17.38 -42.99 -20.74
CA ASP A 707 16.16 -43.81 -20.70
C ASP A 707 15.68 -44.10 -19.26
N SER A 708 16.60 -44.20 -18.30
CA SER A 708 16.30 -44.34 -16.87
C SER A 708 15.53 -43.13 -16.32
N GLY A 709 15.93 -41.91 -16.67
CA GLY A 709 15.22 -40.69 -16.30
C GLY A 709 13.85 -40.58 -16.99
N VAL A 710 13.77 -40.92 -18.28
CA VAL A 710 12.49 -40.93 -19.02
C VAL A 710 11.50 -41.91 -18.38
N LYS A 711 11.94 -43.13 -18.04
CA LYS A 711 11.10 -44.12 -17.34
C LYS A 711 10.58 -43.60 -16.00
N LEU A 712 11.41 -42.88 -15.23
CA LEU A 712 10.97 -42.24 -13.98
C LEU A 712 9.94 -41.12 -14.21
N LEU A 713 10.10 -40.30 -15.25
CA LEU A 713 9.08 -39.30 -15.60
C LEU A 713 7.77 -39.95 -16.05
N CYS A 714 7.84 -41.06 -16.79
CA CYS A 714 6.66 -41.81 -17.26
C CYS A 714 5.72 -42.22 -16.12
N THR A 715 6.24 -42.70 -14.98
CA THR A 715 5.38 -43.07 -13.83
C THR A 715 4.59 -41.88 -13.27
N GLY A 716 5.10 -40.65 -13.42
CA GLY A 716 4.39 -39.44 -13.04
C GLY A 716 3.36 -39.01 -14.08
N LEU A 717 3.67 -39.17 -15.37
CA LEU A 717 2.73 -38.91 -16.47
C LEU A 717 1.53 -39.87 -16.47
N GLU A 718 1.71 -41.11 -16.00
CA GLU A 718 0.65 -42.11 -15.80
C GLU A 718 -0.31 -41.75 -14.64
N SER A 719 0.01 -40.76 -13.80
CA SER A 719 -0.87 -40.33 -12.71
C SER A 719 -2.14 -39.66 -13.24
N SER A 720 -3.29 -39.95 -12.64
CA SER A 720 -4.55 -39.25 -12.92
C SER A 720 -4.57 -37.79 -12.44
N TYR A 721 -3.53 -37.36 -11.72
CA TYR A 721 -3.37 -35.97 -11.26
C TYR A 721 -2.42 -35.15 -12.15
N CYS A 722 -1.80 -35.76 -13.16
CA CYS A 722 -0.90 -35.06 -14.06
C CYS A 722 -1.68 -34.07 -14.94
N THR A 723 -1.40 -32.78 -14.76
CA THR A 723 -1.99 -31.65 -15.51
C THR A 723 -1.15 -31.21 -16.71
N LEU A 724 -0.09 -31.95 -17.04
CA LEU A 724 0.91 -31.53 -18.03
C LEU A 724 0.36 -31.58 -19.47
N GLU A 725 0.38 -30.43 -20.13
CA GLU A 725 -0.03 -30.25 -21.54
C GLU A 725 1.17 -30.25 -22.51
N CYS A 726 2.37 -29.97 -22.00
CA CYS A 726 3.61 -29.75 -22.76
C CYS A 726 4.86 -30.19 -21.96
N LEU A 727 5.71 -31.03 -22.57
CA LEU A 727 6.99 -31.48 -22.02
C LEU A 727 8.09 -31.17 -23.05
N ARG A 728 9.24 -30.62 -22.62
CA ARG A 728 10.30 -30.07 -23.49
C ARG A 728 11.76 -30.47 -23.13
N PHE A 729 12.63 -30.54 -24.14
CA PHE A 729 14.12 -30.65 -24.18
C PHE A 729 14.70 -29.98 -25.49
N CYS A 730 15.95 -29.49 -25.64
CA CYS A 730 16.48 -28.87 -26.88
C CYS A 730 17.94 -28.38 -26.84
N VAL A 731 18.88 -29.01 -27.56
CA VAL A 731 20.19 -28.37 -27.87
C VAL A 731 20.06 -27.55 -29.15
N CYS A 732 20.56 -26.31 -29.14
CA CYS A 732 20.77 -25.52 -30.35
C CYS A 732 22.27 -25.33 -30.61
N VAL A 733 22.75 -25.72 -31.79
CA VAL A 733 24.11 -25.39 -32.27
C VAL A 733 23.99 -24.46 -33.48
N CYS A 734 24.15 -23.17 -33.24
CA CYS A 734 24.12 -22.15 -34.29
C CYS A 734 25.44 -22.13 -35.08
N VAL A 735 25.40 -22.47 -36.37
CA VAL A 735 26.45 -22.10 -37.33
C VAL A 735 25.85 -21.09 -38.31
N CYS A 736 26.15 -19.81 -38.09
CA CYS A 736 25.56 -18.70 -38.82
C CYS A 736 26.31 -18.38 -40.12
N VAL A 737 25.62 -18.37 -41.26
CA VAL A 737 25.90 -17.44 -42.39
C VAL A 737 24.55 -16.97 -42.98
N CYS A 738 24.46 -15.68 -43.31
CA CYS A 738 23.27 -14.92 -43.71
C CYS A 738 22.68 -15.38 -45.09
N VAL A 739 21.47 -15.02 -45.55
CA VAL A 739 20.83 -13.68 -45.66
C VAL A 739 19.28 -13.78 -45.63
N CYS A 740 18.61 -12.69 -45.24
CA CYS A 740 17.19 -12.56 -44.88
C CYS A 740 16.16 -12.71 -46.02
N VAL A 741 15.06 -13.43 -45.75
CA VAL A 741 13.67 -12.92 -45.91
C VAL A 741 12.80 -13.54 -44.79
N CYS A 742 12.57 -12.82 -43.70
CA CYS A 742 11.76 -13.32 -42.58
C CYS A 742 10.28 -12.94 -42.76
N VAL A 743 9.48 -13.83 -43.36
CA VAL A 743 8.03 -13.82 -43.14
C VAL A 743 7.76 -14.64 -41.88
N CYS A 744 7.80 -13.98 -40.72
CA CYS A 744 7.53 -14.62 -39.44
C CYS A 744 6.04 -14.95 -39.30
N VAL A 745 5.63 -16.13 -39.75
CA VAL A 745 4.44 -16.78 -39.17
C VAL A 745 4.91 -17.45 -37.88
N CYS A 746 4.52 -16.89 -36.74
CA CYS A 746 4.80 -17.44 -35.42
C CYS A 746 3.97 -18.70 -35.17
N VAL A 747 4.31 -19.80 -35.86
CA VAL A 747 3.88 -21.14 -35.45
C VAL A 747 4.74 -21.50 -34.25
N CYS A 748 4.10 -21.75 -33.11
CA CYS A 748 4.80 -22.19 -31.91
C CYS A 748 5.46 -23.54 -32.19
N VAL A 749 6.76 -23.65 -31.93
CA VAL A 749 7.58 -24.84 -32.16
C VAL A 749 8.20 -25.23 -30.84
N PHE A 750 7.70 -26.33 -30.28
CA PHE A 750 8.11 -26.88 -28.99
C PHE A 750 9.02 -28.10 -29.21
N SER A 751 9.98 -28.35 -28.32
CA SER A 751 11.10 -29.27 -28.60
C SER A 751 11.42 -30.24 -27.45
N LEU A 752 11.93 -31.46 -27.72
CA LEU A 752 12.50 -32.50 -26.81
C LEU A 752 13.88 -33.08 -27.28
N SER A 753 14.86 -32.23 -27.63
CA SER A 753 16.21 -32.60 -28.11
C SER A 753 17.35 -32.80 -27.06
N GLY A 754 18.24 -33.77 -27.35
CA GLY A 754 19.59 -33.87 -26.75
C GLY A 754 19.73 -34.51 -25.37
N CYS A 755 18.81 -35.39 -24.94
CA CYS A 755 18.81 -35.99 -23.59
C CYS A 755 19.33 -37.45 -23.53
N LEU A 756 20.00 -37.92 -24.59
CA LEU A 756 20.52 -39.29 -24.75
C LEU A 756 19.44 -40.37 -24.62
N ILE A 757 18.25 -40.11 -25.14
CA ILE A 757 17.13 -41.06 -25.16
C ILE A 757 17.31 -42.04 -26.33
N THR A 758 17.10 -43.32 -26.07
CA THR A 758 17.14 -44.40 -27.06
C THR A 758 15.74 -44.94 -27.36
N GLU A 759 15.68 -45.98 -28.20
CA GLU A 759 14.48 -46.77 -28.47
C GLU A 759 13.74 -47.24 -27.20
N GLU A 760 14.47 -47.62 -26.15
CA GLU A 760 13.87 -48.14 -24.91
C GLU A 760 13.11 -47.05 -24.13
N GLY A 761 13.66 -45.83 -24.06
CA GLY A 761 12.97 -44.67 -23.48
C GLY A 761 11.75 -44.25 -24.31
N CYS A 762 11.84 -44.31 -25.65
CA CYS A 762 10.73 -44.00 -26.54
C CYS A 762 9.57 -45.00 -26.43
N ALA A 763 9.88 -46.30 -26.32
CA ALA A 763 8.88 -47.34 -26.07
C ALA A 763 8.19 -47.15 -24.70
N SER A 764 8.95 -46.77 -23.68
CA SER A 764 8.42 -46.47 -22.34
C SER A 764 7.46 -45.27 -22.39
N LEU A 765 7.84 -44.21 -23.10
CA LEU A 765 7.01 -43.02 -23.28
C LEU A 765 5.72 -43.30 -24.06
N ALA A 766 5.79 -44.08 -25.14
CA ALA A 766 4.61 -44.51 -25.89
C ALA A 766 3.64 -45.32 -25.00
N SER A 767 4.16 -46.23 -24.17
CA SER A 767 3.36 -46.99 -23.20
C SER A 767 2.64 -46.08 -22.20
N ALA A 768 3.35 -45.10 -21.64
CA ALA A 768 2.76 -44.16 -20.68
C ALA A 768 1.62 -43.33 -21.29
N LEU A 769 1.84 -42.80 -22.50
CA LEU A 769 0.85 -41.99 -23.23
C LEU A 769 -0.40 -42.80 -23.66
N SER A 770 -0.27 -44.10 -23.90
CA SER A 770 -1.40 -45.00 -24.20
C SER A 770 -2.19 -45.48 -22.98
N SER A 771 -1.69 -45.28 -21.75
CA SER A 771 -2.31 -45.85 -20.55
C SER A 771 -3.62 -45.18 -20.13
N LYS A 772 -3.79 -43.89 -20.45
CA LYS A 772 -4.90 -43.00 -20.08
C LYS A 772 -5.02 -41.88 -21.11
N PRO A 773 -6.17 -41.17 -21.21
CA PRO A 773 -6.29 -40.00 -22.07
C PRO A 773 -5.35 -38.88 -21.60
N SER A 774 -4.20 -38.77 -22.25
CA SER A 774 -3.18 -37.77 -21.94
C SER A 774 -3.65 -36.36 -22.31
N HIS A 775 -3.20 -35.36 -21.55
CA HIS A 775 -3.41 -33.94 -21.87
C HIS A 775 -2.30 -33.36 -22.76
N LEU A 776 -1.25 -34.15 -23.04
CA LEU A 776 -0.09 -33.77 -23.84
C LEU A 776 -0.49 -33.52 -25.31
N ARG A 777 -0.19 -32.31 -25.81
CA ARG A 777 -0.50 -31.90 -27.19
C ARG A 777 0.69 -31.96 -28.15
N GLU A 778 1.92 -31.73 -27.68
CA GLU A 778 3.10 -31.73 -28.56
C GLU A 778 4.27 -32.51 -27.96
N LEU A 779 5.02 -33.22 -28.82
CA LEU A 779 6.19 -34.05 -28.46
C LEU A 779 7.26 -33.97 -29.57
N ASP A 780 8.52 -33.61 -29.27
CA ASP A 780 9.58 -33.46 -30.29
C ASP A 780 10.91 -34.14 -29.92
N LEU A 781 11.06 -35.41 -30.21
CA LEU A 781 12.26 -36.18 -29.89
C LEU A 781 13.44 -35.96 -30.87
N SER A 782 13.51 -34.81 -31.55
CA SER A 782 14.66 -34.43 -32.41
C SER A 782 16.00 -34.64 -31.70
N TYR A 783 17.09 -34.90 -32.42
CA TYR A 783 18.44 -35.09 -31.85
C TYR A 783 18.58 -36.09 -30.67
N ASN A 784 17.65 -37.03 -30.50
CA ASN A 784 17.85 -38.26 -29.72
C ASN A 784 18.10 -39.46 -30.67
N GLN A 785 18.16 -40.68 -30.14
CA GLN A 785 18.30 -41.91 -30.93
C GLN A 785 17.06 -42.82 -30.75
N PRO A 786 15.85 -42.37 -31.14
CA PRO A 786 14.60 -43.08 -30.86
C PRO A 786 14.47 -44.46 -31.54
N GLY A 787 15.32 -44.78 -32.51
CA GLY A 787 15.26 -46.02 -33.30
C GLY A 787 14.02 -46.11 -34.19
N ASP A 788 14.07 -46.98 -35.20
CA ASP A 788 12.92 -47.17 -36.11
C ASP A 788 11.70 -47.72 -35.36
N SER A 789 11.91 -48.58 -34.36
CA SER A 789 10.85 -49.16 -33.52
C SER A 789 10.23 -48.14 -32.57
N GLY A 790 11.03 -47.31 -31.90
CA GLY A 790 10.54 -46.29 -30.98
C GLY A 790 9.78 -45.18 -31.71
N VAL A 791 10.27 -44.76 -32.88
CA VAL A 791 9.52 -43.91 -33.81
C VAL A 791 8.19 -44.56 -34.18
N LYS A 792 8.21 -45.81 -34.64
CA LYS A 792 7.00 -46.54 -35.04
C LYS A 792 5.96 -46.65 -33.91
N LEU A 793 6.38 -46.91 -32.67
CA LEU A 793 5.48 -46.97 -31.52
C LEU A 793 4.81 -45.61 -31.23
N LEU A 794 5.56 -44.51 -31.32
CA LEU A 794 5.04 -43.15 -31.11
C LEU A 794 4.15 -42.69 -32.27
N SER A 795 4.49 -43.05 -33.51
CA SER A 795 3.66 -42.77 -34.69
C SER A 795 2.34 -43.54 -34.67
N LEU A 796 2.33 -44.79 -34.20
CA LEU A 796 1.08 -45.55 -34.01
C LEU A 796 0.19 -44.92 -32.93
N GLY A 797 0.78 -44.25 -31.93
CA GLY A 797 0.03 -43.50 -30.92
C GLY A 797 -0.72 -42.28 -31.46
N LEU A 798 -0.23 -41.62 -32.53
CA LEU A 798 -0.96 -40.54 -33.21
C LEU A 798 -2.26 -41.01 -33.88
N GLU A 799 -2.37 -42.31 -34.16
CA GLU A 799 -3.58 -42.92 -34.74
C GLU A 799 -4.59 -43.36 -33.66
N ASP A 800 -4.21 -43.31 -32.37
CA ASP A 800 -5.07 -43.67 -31.23
C ASP A 800 -5.96 -42.48 -30.81
N PRO A 801 -7.31 -42.60 -30.85
CA PRO A 801 -8.22 -41.52 -30.45
C PRO A 801 -8.19 -41.19 -28.94
N HIS A 802 -7.46 -41.96 -28.13
CA HIS A 802 -7.21 -41.63 -26.72
C HIS A 802 -6.00 -40.69 -26.53
N TRP A 803 -5.13 -40.54 -27.52
CA TRP A 803 -4.06 -39.55 -27.51
C TRP A 803 -4.62 -38.18 -27.91
N ARG A 804 -4.13 -37.10 -27.28
CA ARG A 804 -4.45 -35.71 -27.65
C ARG A 804 -3.29 -34.98 -28.35
N LEU A 805 -2.37 -35.77 -28.91
CA LEU A 805 -1.11 -35.30 -29.46
C LEU A 805 -1.33 -34.71 -30.87
N ASP A 806 -1.36 -33.38 -30.95
CA ASP A 806 -1.51 -32.58 -32.16
C ASP A 806 -0.23 -32.60 -33.05
N SER A 807 0.96 -32.88 -32.47
CA SER A 807 2.27 -32.71 -33.14
C SER A 807 3.35 -33.67 -32.59
N LEU A 808 4.00 -34.44 -33.48
CA LEU A 808 5.16 -35.29 -33.19
C LEU A 808 6.35 -34.92 -34.10
N ARG A 809 7.57 -34.84 -33.54
CA ARG A 809 8.81 -34.62 -34.31
C ARG A 809 9.93 -35.55 -33.84
N TYR A 810 10.84 -35.91 -34.75
CA TYR A 810 12.01 -36.76 -34.48
C TYR A 810 13.06 -36.63 -35.61
N GLY A 811 14.35 -36.85 -35.29
CA GLY A 811 15.47 -36.89 -36.26
C GLY A 811 16.49 -35.73 -36.17
N GLN A 812 17.43 -35.68 -37.12
CA GLN A 812 18.35 -34.54 -37.34
C GLN A 812 17.95 -33.79 -38.62
N THR A 813 17.91 -32.46 -38.60
CA THR A 813 17.58 -31.64 -39.79
C THR A 813 18.79 -31.40 -40.70
N THR A 814 19.32 -32.46 -41.34
CA THR A 814 20.32 -32.31 -42.40
C THR A 814 19.65 -32.00 -43.74
N ARG A 815 19.67 -30.72 -44.16
CA ARG A 815 19.21 -30.27 -45.49
C ARG A 815 20.25 -30.58 -46.60
N THR A 816 20.55 -31.85 -46.82
CA THR A 816 21.46 -32.31 -47.87
C THR A 816 20.73 -32.53 -49.20
N GLN A 817 20.27 -31.45 -49.86
CA GLN A 817 19.81 -31.53 -51.26
C GLN A 817 19.79 -30.21 -52.07
N SER A 818 20.55 -29.18 -51.65
CA SER A 818 20.58 -27.89 -52.36
C SER A 818 21.96 -27.22 -52.39
N LEU A 819 23.04 -28.01 -52.48
CA LEU A 819 24.43 -27.55 -52.30
C LEU A 819 25.29 -27.48 -53.59
N GLU A 820 24.68 -27.63 -54.77
CA GLU A 820 25.42 -27.64 -56.05
C GLU A 820 25.49 -26.31 -56.82
N ILE A 821 24.92 -25.21 -56.30
CA ILE A 821 24.83 -23.93 -57.05
C ILE A 821 25.58 -22.73 -56.38
N CYS A 822 25.96 -22.80 -55.11
CA CYS A 822 26.54 -21.64 -54.38
C CYS A 822 28.07 -21.63 -54.22
N LEU A 823 28.82 -22.47 -54.93
CA LEU A 823 30.26 -22.68 -54.68
C LEU A 823 31.23 -21.69 -55.37
N LEU A 824 30.77 -20.52 -55.83
CA LEU A 824 31.55 -19.65 -56.75
C LEU A 824 31.66 -18.16 -56.40
N SER A 825 31.12 -17.65 -55.28
CA SER A 825 30.94 -16.20 -55.08
C SER A 825 31.46 -15.54 -53.78
N CYS A 826 32.14 -16.24 -52.88
CA CYS A 826 32.62 -15.65 -51.60
C CYS A 826 34.10 -15.89 -51.28
N ILE A 827 35.00 -15.40 -52.15
CA ILE A 827 36.39 -15.07 -51.76
C ILE A 827 36.51 -13.54 -51.64
N SER A 828 36.31 -13.01 -50.43
CA SER A 828 36.87 -11.71 -49.94
C SER A 828 36.27 -11.33 -48.57
N CYS A 829 36.97 -10.45 -47.85
CA CYS A 829 36.52 -9.74 -46.63
C CYS A 829 36.58 -10.48 -45.28
N PHE A 830 37.81 -10.73 -44.81
CA PHE A 830 38.17 -10.57 -43.38
C PHE A 830 39.51 -9.82 -43.28
N PRO A 831 39.60 -8.70 -42.56
CA PRO A 831 40.85 -8.20 -41.99
C PRO A 831 40.96 -8.68 -40.53
N VAL A 832 42.06 -9.38 -40.22
CA VAL A 832 42.38 -9.82 -38.85
C VAL A 832 43.35 -8.82 -38.22
N GLN A 833 43.05 -8.35 -37.01
CA GLN A 833 44.06 -7.72 -36.12
C GLN A 833 44.31 -8.63 -34.91
N VAL A 834 45.52 -9.22 -34.87
CA VAL A 834 46.09 -9.86 -33.68
C VAL A 834 47.10 -8.88 -33.09
N HIS A 835 47.02 -8.61 -31.79
CA HIS A 835 48.04 -7.82 -31.09
C HIS A 835 49.21 -8.71 -30.62
N HIS A 836 50.43 -8.27 -30.94
CA HIS A 836 51.69 -8.92 -30.62
C HIS A 836 52.09 -8.78 -29.14
N HIS A 837 52.66 -9.85 -28.58
CA HIS A 837 53.91 -9.92 -27.78
C HIS A 837 54.13 -11.43 -27.46
N GLU A 838 55.30 -12.07 -27.53
CA GLU A 838 56.70 -11.59 -27.51
C GLU A 838 57.62 -12.25 -28.59
N ARG A 839 58.95 -12.23 -28.37
CA ARG A 839 60.00 -12.23 -29.40
C ARG A 839 60.89 -13.49 -29.44
N ARG A 840 61.15 -13.92 -30.69
CA ARG A 840 62.48 -14.25 -31.30
C ARG A 840 63.28 -15.49 -30.85
N LEU A 841 64.15 -15.90 -31.81
CA LEU A 841 65.32 -16.81 -31.73
C LEU A 841 64.92 -18.31 -31.70
N ILE A 842 65.54 -19.22 -32.47
CA ILE A 842 66.81 -19.21 -33.21
C ILE A 842 66.62 -19.81 -34.63
N SER A 843 67.44 -19.40 -35.60
CA SER A 843 67.51 -19.99 -36.95
C SER A 843 68.55 -21.11 -37.06
N ALA A 844 68.14 -22.27 -37.61
CA ALA A 844 68.94 -23.14 -38.49
C ALA A 844 67.98 -24.09 -39.21
#